data_AF-A0AAE7CTT0-F1
#
_entry.id   AF-A0AAE7CTT0-F1
#
_cell.length_a   1.000
_cell.length_b   1.000
_cell.length_c   1.000
_cell.angle_alpha   90.00
_cell.angle_beta   90.00
_cell.angle_gamma   90.00
#
_symmetry.space_group_name_H-M   'P 1'
#
loop_
_entity.id
_entity.type
_entity.pdbx_description
1 polymer ?
#
loop_
_entity_poly.entity_id
_entity_poly.type
_entity_poly.pdbx_seq_one_letter_code
_entity_poly.pdbx_strand_id
1 'polypeptide(L)'
;MNQKEQLQGHGYFRKKKWAKGLASGIALGAAVITFAGATGVSADETTAATDNTTEVVTSQPESINDNNVYAENANTSEGTLAVDIDNSNVEAAATEASNVGVDVTKEAAKDYGTDTTTDELNDTKSEIANDQEKQVDSLEQATATQTANNIAYADAQAAIDANNDYVNNAKDTYGSETTVTVTNDSSTATDGTASANNETKTKAEQTLADNREAVAEYVEAKANYDATVSKAEELNAAVEAAANELKNKGVTVTTSSQVVNSVAEVEALQAQNAAAIAQANSEKAAVDTLLAQYAADLAAFNNGTNVSISAGVYTQDVDNLTYGNSFMNGTINADGTFTFTHDMNDGLNDTYGTLGTGTLTGKLNYRVLSQGNGNITVYLDSVELYTYSYTAYRPNYAVNQNLNFHVYTLGGTEIYSTAHTGNSSFTDTINRSTTLNYEHGVSVGDTLANVGFLNIDDNWIYNTHGQAVISFTNTNKAPDPVNPPEVTANLVTAVNPEKPTLALTSLSDTTNQTIKASYYDYQLNYSPVVEKDRANSDGVDMDGKTAVKGDVLTDTLDISNLYANLNVGDTVTIIDPLEAGEYYNVDDNIAAAVANGWEVSYDAATETFTYKTTYTGEKLVVPTVDWAPAYDAAYYDNTYKVLVNDNLYQVYSNTVKTPTPEAPQPTKEITDTHGNDIDGSTTFDKNVVFHLNTDYTPYTDVTASTDAISKGFAILDDVEDGMFTVNEDGIVIRLTDDNGETTTLSTDIADVTEAGGVATNHTGDNDSEETTAVNKLNDLFTMYHVLVGETISDEVQAILDQSGLSPVGEFYLWVAKDPASFYRNYVKAGKNVTIDLPAYLTADAGTVVPNDFYQIDFGNAYQSNLVTVQVPDVSPEKHAISTDGTNTVLDNQTVGLGEVINYLLDGIEIPEHHDTLWQYDLTDIMDTVHDRYTGNYHGEIIGTKYVASEDLTLAYDVITDYTVNADGSISGTVIKAGDVIPEGTEYAFYFTFNQVTNEEFVNSIVKVTWDEEAGVWKLVVDSDFLQSLGIVGTFDVNTWLEAERIASGDVHNILINTINGVDYQTEVVTDTPEPEVPETPDTPEPEVPVVQSSVLPLTGDETTPLNIMASLIGVLMFVFGILGVRKRKED
;
A
#
# COMPACT_ATOMS: atom_id res chain seq x y z
N MET A 1 19.70 -31.85 9.11
CA MET A 1 18.31 -32.18 8.76
C MET A 1 17.86 -31.07 7.84
N ASN A 2 17.89 -31.23 6.51
CA ASN A 2 17.02 -32.10 5.67
C ASN A 2 15.64 -31.43 5.51
N GLN A 3 15.16 -31.00 4.33
CA GLN A 3 15.69 -30.93 2.94
C GLN A 3 15.51 -29.46 2.42
N LYS A 4 16.16 -28.87 1.40
CA LYS A 4 16.35 -29.22 -0.04
C LYS A 4 15.00 -29.35 -0.79
N GLU A 5 14.72 -28.71 -1.94
CA GLU A 5 15.49 -27.96 -2.98
C GLU A 5 14.72 -26.64 -3.32
N GLN A 6 15.23 -25.52 -3.87
CA GLN A 6 15.99 -25.22 -5.11
C GLN A 6 15.25 -25.63 -6.42
N LEU A 7 15.17 -24.83 -7.51
CA LEU A 7 15.77 -23.52 -7.83
C LEU A 7 14.94 -22.72 -8.91
N GLN A 8 15.43 -21.53 -9.29
CA GLN A 8 14.83 -20.51 -10.19
C GLN A 8 14.83 -20.88 -11.69
N GLY A 9 14.11 -20.10 -12.53
CA GLY A 9 14.79 -19.40 -13.65
C GLY A 9 14.09 -19.25 -15.02
N HIS A 10 13.47 -18.08 -15.25
CA HIS A 10 13.31 -17.31 -16.51
C HIS A 10 12.84 -17.99 -17.84
N GLY A 11 12.02 -17.27 -18.63
CA GLY A 11 11.57 -17.67 -19.98
C GLY A 11 12.03 -16.72 -21.12
N TYR A 12 11.55 -16.92 -22.35
CA TYR A 12 11.62 -15.92 -23.45
C TYR A 12 10.61 -16.19 -24.60
N PHE A 13 10.41 -15.21 -25.49
CA PHE A 13 9.37 -15.15 -26.54
C PHE A 13 9.59 -16.03 -27.81
N ARG A 14 8.50 -16.31 -28.58
CA ARG A 14 8.19 -15.68 -29.92
C ARG A 14 7.59 -16.59 -31.05
N LYS A 15 6.28 -16.40 -31.33
CA LYS A 15 5.55 -16.36 -32.64
C LYS A 15 5.37 -17.59 -33.61
N LYS A 16 4.07 -17.96 -33.74
CA LYS A 16 3.21 -18.05 -34.97
C LYS A 16 3.29 -19.24 -35.97
N LYS A 17 2.13 -19.44 -36.63
CA LYS A 17 1.76 -20.26 -37.81
C LYS A 17 1.41 -21.74 -37.48
N TRP A 18 0.38 -22.37 -38.07
CA TRP A 18 -0.66 -21.93 -39.04
C TRP A 18 -1.80 -22.96 -39.11
N ALA A 19 -3.05 -22.51 -39.29
CA ALA A 19 -4.17 -23.35 -39.75
C ALA A 19 -5.29 -22.49 -40.37
N LYS A 20 -5.57 -22.70 -41.66
CA LYS A 20 -6.87 -22.44 -42.31
C LYS A 20 -7.10 -23.61 -43.25
N GLY A 21 -8.28 -24.23 -43.19
CA GLY A 21 -8.67 -25.37 -44.01
C GLY A 21 -10.16 -25.62 -43.82
N LEU A 22 -10.91 -25.74 -44.92
CA LEU A 22 -12.38 -25.74 -44.92
C LEU A 22 -12.98 -27.15 -44.84
N ALA A 23 -14.21 -27.17 -44.28
CA ALA A 23 -15.36 -27.99 -44.66
C ALA A 23 -15.48 -29.47 -44.22
N SER A 24 -16.71 -29.75 -43.77
CA SER A 24 -17.49 -31.00 -43.86
C SER A 24 -17.02 -32.28 -43.13
N GLY A 25 -17.80 -32.69 -42.12
CA GLY A 25 -18.20 -34.11 -41.96
C GLY A 25 -17.88 -34.82 -40.64
N ILE A 26 -18.71 -34.60 -39.60
CA ILE A 26 -19.11 -35.58 -38.56
C ILE A 26 -20.61 -35.27 -38.27
N ALA A 27 -21.61 -36.16 -38.26
CA ALA A 27 -21.70 -37.63 -38.13
C ALA A 27 -21.87 -38.20 -36.70
N LEU A 28 -22.76 -37.59 -35.91
CA LEU A 28 -23.49 -38.16 -34.77
C LEU A 28 -24.95 -37.65 -34.85
N GLY A 29 -25.98 -38.32 -34.36
CA GLY A 29 -26.00 -39.65 -33.72
C GLY A 29 -27.36 -40.03 -33.09
N ALA A 30 -28.48 -39.44 -33.50
CA ALA A 30 -29.79 -39.66 -32.88
C ALA A 30 -30.40 -41.02 -33.27
N ALA A 31 -30.81 -41.80 -32.27
CA ALA A 31 -31.45 -43.10 -32.47
C ALA A 31 -32.98 -42.95 -32.47
N VAL A 32 -33.59 -43.03 -33.65
CA VAL A 32 -35.05 -43.10 -33.78
C VAL A 32 -35.52 -44.53 -33.45
N ILE A 33 -36.31 -44.70 -32.39
CA ILE A 33 -36.99 -45.96 -32.09
C ILE A 33 -38.37 -45.92 -32.75
N THR A 34 -38.49 -46.54 -33.93
CA THR A 34 -39.80 -46.82 -34.54
C THR A 34 -40.37 -48.12 -34.00
N PHE A 35 -41.51 -48.07 -33.32
CA PHE A 35 -42.43 -49.20 -33.22
C PHE A 35 -43.65 -48.94 -34.10
N ALA A 36 -44.04 -49.95 -34.87
CA ALA A 36 -45.22 -49.91 -35.74
C ALA A 36 -45.83 -51.32 -35.80
N GLY A 37 -47.13 -51.45 -35.55
CA GLY A 37 -47.82 -52.73 -35.73
C GLY A 37 -49.03 -53.02 -34.84
N ALA A 38 -50.12 -52.28 -35.01
CA ALA A 38 -51.49 -52.76 -34.73
C ALA A 38 -52.44 -52.13 -35.76
N THR A 39 -53.49 -52.83 -36.19
CA THR A 39 -54.40 -52.37 -37.26
C THR A 39 -55.85 -52.83 -37.10
N GLY A 40 -56.76 -51.87 -36.93
CA GLY A 40 -58.23 -51.93 -37.06
C GLY A 40 -58.74 -50.48 -36.91
N VAL A 41 -59.53 -49.84 -37.78
CA VAL A 41 -60.69 -50.23 -38.63
C VAL A 41 -61.95 -50.45 -37.77
N SER A 42 -63.03 -49.65 -37.84
CA SER A 42 -63.32 -48.44 -38.65
C SER A 42 -64.65 -47.77 -38.22
N ALA A 43 -64.82 -46.47 -38.53
CA ALA A 43 -66.09 -45.70 -38.52
C ALA A 43 -66.67 -45.37 -37.12
N ASP A 44 -67.52 -44.34 -36.95
CA ASP A 44 -68.29 -43.57 -37.96
C ASP A 44 -68.19 -42.03 -37.80
N GLU A 45 -68.78 -41.27 -38.74
CA GLU A 45 -68.76 -39.80 -38.78
C GLU A 45 -69.68 -39.14 -37.74
N THR A 46 -69.26 -38.02 -37.15
CA THR A 46 -70.14 -37.00 -36.55
C THR A 46 -69.55 -35.59 -36.78
N THR A 47 -70.40 -34.57 -36.77
CA THR A 47 -70.16 -33.25 -37.38
C THR A 47 -69.13 -32.39 -36.67
N ALA A 48 -68.28 -31.72 -37.46
CA ALA A 48 -67.32 -30.74 -36.97
C ALA A 48 -67.99 -29.52 -36.32
N ALA A 49 -67.58 -29.20 -35.09
CA ALA A 49 -67.71 -27.86 -34.52
C ALA A 49 -66.83 -26.85 -35.29
N THR A 50 -67.07 -25.56 -35.11
CA THR A 50 -66.29 -24.52 -35.81
C THR A 50 -65.03 -24.20 -35.01
N ASP A 51 -63.93 -24.85 -35.37
CA ASP A 51 -62.62 -24.62 -34.78
C ASP A 51 -62.16 -23.15 -35.01
N ASN A 52 -61.95 -22.45 -33.89
CA ASN A 52 -61.44 -21.09 -33.82
C ASN A 52 -60.13 -21.03 -33.01
N THR A 53 -59.43 -22.17 -32.85
CA THR A 53 -58.10 -22.18 -32.25
C THR A 53 -57.15 -21.33 -33.09
N THR A 54 -56.72 -20.21 -32.51
CA THR A 54 -55.53 -19.50 -33.00
C THR A 54 -54.33 -20.25 -32.43
N GLU A 55 -53.42 -20.71 -33.30
CA GLU A 55 -52.17 -21.35 -32.84
C GLU A 55 -51.38 -20.38 -31.95
N VAL A 56 -51.50 -20.54 -30.63
CA VAL A 56 -50.70 -19.79 -29.66
C VAL A 56 -49.27 -20.27 -29.80
N VAL A 57 -48.37 -19.37 -30.21
CA VAL A 57 -46.94 -19.65 -30.27
C VAL A 57 -46.42 -19.68 -28.83
N THR A 58 -46.29 -20.89 -28.27
CA THR A 58 -45.94 -21.11 -26.84
C THR A 58 -44.45 -20.98 -26.50
N SER A 59 -43.61 -20.55 -27.45
CA SER A 59 -42.16 -20.44 -27.27
C SER A 59 -41.62 -19.17 -27.91
N GLN A 60 -40.70 -18.50 -27.20
CA GLN A 60 -39.98 -17.34 -27.69
C GLN A 60 -39.24 -17.63 -29.01
N PRO A 61 -39.36 -16.78 -30.04
CA PRO A 61 -38.61 -16.93 -31.30
C PRO A 61 -37.12 -16.51 -31.15
N GLU A 62 -36.24 -17.02 -32.01
CA GLU A 62 -34.83 -16.59 -32.06
C GLU A 62 -34.70 -15.15 -32.61
N SER A 63 -33.93 -14.30 -31.93
CA SER A 63 -33.58 -12.95 -32.40
C SER A 63 -32.82 -12.95 -33.74
N ILE A 64 -33.37 -12.22 -34.71
CA ILE A 64 -32.85 -12.11 -36.09
C ILE A 64 -31.89 -10.93 -36.30
N ASN A 65 -31.48 -10.25 -35.22
CA ASN A 65 -30.77 -8.98 -35.25
C ASN A 65 -29.36 -9.04 -34.64
N ASP A 66 -28.77 -7.87 -34.39
CA ASP A 66 -27.40 -7.71 -33.89
C ASP A 66 -27.24 -7.98 -32.38
N ASN A 67 -28.31 -8.19 -31.59
CA ASN A 67 -28.23 -8.30 -30.11
C ASN A 67 -27.25 -9.39 -29.65
N ASN A 68 -27.39 -10.60 -30.18
CA ASN A 68 -26.47 -11.73 -29.92
C ASN A 68 -25.00 -11.39 -30.25
N VAL A 69 -24.76 -10.55 -31.28
CA VAL A 69 -23.41 -10.10 -31.68
C VAL A 69 -22.91 -9.01 -30.72
N TYR A 70 -23.79 -8.17 -30.17
CA TYR A 70 -23.41 -7.13 -29.22
C TYR A 70 -23.12 -7.77 -27.84
N ALA A 71 -23.87 -8.80 -27.45
CA ALA A 71 -23.60 -9.62 -26.27
C ALA A 71 -22.24 -10.35 -26.32
N GLU A 72 -21.80 -10.87 -27.48
CA GLU A 72 -20.43 -11.39 -27.66
C GLU A 72 -19.33 -10.35 -27.38
N ASN A 73 -19.66 -9.05 -27.48
CA ASN A 73 -18.74 -7.92 -27.30
C ASN A 73 -19.05 -7.10 -26.03
N ALA A 74 -19.92 -7.59 -25.14
CA ALA A 74 -20.39 -6.85 -23.97
C ALA A 74 -19.24 -6.40 -23.05
N ASN A 75 -19.36 -5.19 -22.48
CA ASN A 75 -18.35 -4.51 -21.67
C ASN A 75 -17.02 -4.21 -22.41
N THR A 76 -17.03 -4.11 -23.74
CA THR A 76 -15.81 -3.77 -24.52
C THR A 76 -15.90 -2.41 -25.23
N SER A 77 -14.74 -1.82 -25.47
CA SER A 77 -14.55 -0.62 -26.28
C SER A 77 -13.55 -0.92 -27.40
N GLU A 78 -13.94 -0.69 -28.65
CA GLU A 78 -13.03 -0.66 -29.79
C GLU A 78 -12.59 0.77 -30.05
N GLY A 79 -11.47 1.12 -29.42
CA GLY A 79 -10.85 2.44 -29.52
C GLY A 79 -9.99 2.70 -28.29
N THR A 80 -9.05 3.61 -28.42
CA THR A 80 -8.21 4.06 -27.30
C THR A 80 -7.78 5.48 -27.59
N LEU A 81 -8.22 6.42 -26.76
CA LEU A 81 -7.92 7.84 -26.92
C LEU A 81 -6.76 8.21 -26.00
N ALA A 82 -5.71 8.82 -26.56
CA ALA A 82 -4.66 9.41 -25.74
C ALA A 82 -5.22 10.60 -24.95
N VAL A 83 -4.81 10.73 -23.69
CA VAL A 83 -5.23 11.83 -22.80
C VAL A 83 -4.11 12.87 -22.79
N ASP A 84 -4.42 14.10 -23.23
CA ASP A 84 -3.46 15.19 -23.21
C ASP A 84 -3.14 15.60 -21.75
N ILE A 85 -1.85 15.54 -21.39
CA ILE A 85 -1.33 15.96 -20.09
C ILE A 85 -0.43 17.19 -20.28
N ASP A 86 -0.74 18.29 -19.62
CA ASP A 86 0.12 19.49 -19.58
C ASP A 86 1.28 19.27 -18.60
N ASN A 87 2.52 19.27 -19.11
CA ASN A 87 3.76 19.12 -18.33
C ASN A 87 4.55 20.43 -18.18
N SER A 88 4.01 21.55 -18.67
CA SER A 88 4.77 22.80 -18.90
C SER A 88 5.44 23.41 -17.67
N ASN A 89 4.88 23.21 -16.48
CA ASN A 89 5.50 23.62 -15.21
C ASN A 89 6.80 22.84 -14.92
N VAL A 90 6.84 21.54 -15.25
CA VAL A 90 8.03 20.70 -15.09
C VAL A 90 9.11 21.09 -16.12
N GLU A 91 8.72 21.36 -17.37
CA GLU A 91 9.64 21.94 -18.38
C GLU A 91 10.25 23.28 -17.93
N ALA A 92 9.45 24.14 -17.28
CA ALA A 92 9.92 25.44 -16.79
C ALA A 92 10.96 25.27 -15.66
N ALA A 93 10.67 24.42 -14.66
CA ALA A 93 11.61 24.11 -13.58
C ALA A 93 12.90 23.45 -14.12
N ALA A 94 12.79 22.54 -15.09
CA ALA A 94 13.93 21.89 -15.74
C ALA A 94 14.81 22.89 -16.51
N THR A 95 14.19 23.91 -17.12
CA THR A 95 14.91 24.99 -17.81
C THR A 95 15.71 25.85 -16.83
N GLU A 96 15.13 26.24 -15.69
CA GLU A 96 15.84 27.08 -14.71
C GLU A 96 16.96 26.32 -13.98
N ALA A 97 16.76 25.03 -13.69
CA ALA A 97 17.83 24.16 -13.21
C ALA A 97 19.02 24.13 -14.19
N SER A 98 18.75 24.01 -15.50
CA SER A 98 19.80 24.05 -16.51
C SER A 98 20.49 25.42 -16.61
N ASN A 99 19.76 26.53 -16.45
CA ASN A 99 20.32 27.89 -16.48
C ASN A 99 21.40 28.13 -15.41
N VAL A 100 21.26 27.55 -14.21
CA VAL A 100 22.27 27.67 -13.13
C VAL A 100 23.39 26.62 -13.21
N GLY A 101 23.31 25.70 -14.16
CA GLY A 101 24.33 24.68 -14.43
C GLY A 101 24.06 23.30 -13.84
N VAL A 102 22.80 22.95 -13.49
CA VAL A 102 22.42 21.56 -13.18
C VAL A 102 22.47 20.73 -14.47
N ASP A 103 23.01 19.52 -14.38
CA ASP A 103 23.00 18.52 -15.44
C ASP A 103 21.63 17.80 -15.46
N VAL A 104 20.70 18.37 -16.22
CA VAL A 104 19.29 17.93 -16.29
C VAL A 104 19.07 16.95 -17.44
N THR A 105 18.50 15.78 -17.13
CA THR A 105 18.16 14.74 -18.12
C THR A 105 16.65 14.57 -18.25
N LYS A 106 16.10 14.57 -19.48
CA LYS A 106 14.73 14.11 -19.72
C LYS A 106 14.72 12.59 -19.93
N GLU A 107 13.98 11.88 -19.10
CA GLU A 107 13.80 10.43 -19.15
C GLU A 107 12.63 10.03 -20.07
N ALA A 108 12.39 8.72 -20.21
CA ALA A 108 11.25 8.22 -20.98
C ALA A 108 9.92 8.52 -20.27
N ALA A 109 8.86 8.76 -21.04
CA ALA A 109 7.54 9.03 -20.48
C ALA A 109 7.03 7.86 -19.61
N LYS A 110 6.40 8.20 -18.48
CA LYS A 110 5.81 7.27 -17.52
C LYS A 110 4.41 6.87 -18.00
N ASP A 111 4.27 5.60 -18.37
CA ASP A 111 3.01 5.00 -18.81
C ASP A 111 2.13 4.64 -17.61
N TYR A 112 0.94 5.23 -17.55
CA TYR A 112 -0.10 4.96 -16.56
C TYR A 112 -1.17 3.97 -17.08
N GLY A 113 -1.10 3.54 -18.35
CA GLY A 113 -1.99 2.52 -18.90
C GLY A 113 -3.22 3.09 -19.60
N THR A 114 -4.41 2.61 -19.23
CA THR A 114 -5.69 2.95 -19.87
C THR A 114 -6.82 2.83 -18.86
N ASP A 115 -7.48 3.95 -18.58
CA ASP A 115 -8.62 4.01 -17.66
C ASP A 115 -9.94 3.78 -18.43
N THR A 116 -10.95 3.22 -17.76
CA THR A 116 -12.23 2.83 -18.38
C THR A 116 -13.46 3.53 -17.81
N THR A 117 -13.36 4.13 -16.63
CA THR A 117 -14.43 4.90 -15.98
C THR A 117 -14.03 6.36 -15.80
N THR A 118 -15.00 7.26 -15.63
CA THR A 118 -14.71 8.70 -15.42
C THR A 118 -13.93 8.95 -14.12
N ASP A 119 -14.20 8.16 -13.07
CA ASP A 119 -13.56 8.35 -11.76
C ASP A 119 -12.10 7.88 -11.76
N GLU A 120 -11.80 6.70 -12.35
CA GLU A 120 -10.41 6.25 -12.59
C GLU A 120 -9.58 7.33 -13.30
N LEU A 121 -10.13 7.91 -14.39
CA LEU A 121 -9.44 8.94 -15.16
C LEU A 121 -9.14 10.21 -14.35
N ASN A 122 -10.02 10.58 -13.41
CA ASN A 122 -9.85 11.75 -12.55
C ASN A 122 -8.85 11.48 -11.42
N ASP A 123 -8.85 10.28 -10.85
CA ASP A 123 -7.84 9.85 -9.86
C ASP A 123 -6.46 9.74 -10.52
N THR A 124 -6.32 9.13 -11.70
CA THR A 124 -5.04 9.03 -12.42
C THR A 124 -4.49 10.41 -12.80
N LYS A 125 -5.34 11.33 -13.30
CA LYS A 125 -4.96 12.75 -13.52
C LYS A 125 -4.49 13.42 -12.23
N SER A 126 -5.11 13.09 -11.10
CA SER A 126 -4.72 13.62 -9.78
C SER A 126 -3.39 13.03 -9.30
N GLU A 127 -3.12 11.74 -9.51
CA GLU A 127 -1.80 11.15 -9.25
C GLU A 127 -0.70 11.81 -10.07
N ILE A 128 -0.95 12.04 -11.36
CA ILE A 128 -0.02 12.71 -12.29
C ILE A 128 0.30 14.13 -11.79
N ALA A 129 -0.72 14.93 -11.43
CA ALA A 129 -0.49 16.29 -10.90
C ALA A 129 0.34 16.29 -9.61
N ASN A 130 0.04 15.36 -8.68
CA ASN A 130 0.82 15.17 -7.45
C ASN A 130 2.26 14.70 -7.74
N ASP A 131 2.53 14.03 -8.86
CA ASP A 131 3.85 13.55 -9.26
C ASP A 131 4.65 14.66 -9.96
N GLN A 132 4.01 15.51 -10.77
CA GLN A 132 4.57 16.72 -11.36
C GLN A 132 5.08 17.71 -10.31
N GLU A 133 4.30 17.95 -9.23
CA GLU A 133 4.72 18.82 -8.12
C GLU A 133 6.04 18.33 -7.48
N LYS A 134 6.20 17.01 -7.29
CA LYS A 134 7.44 16.40 -6.79
C LYS A 134 8.61 16.53 -7.78
N GLN A 135 8.35 16.50 -9.10
CA GLN A 135 9.37 16.76 -10.11
C GLN A 135 9.86 18.21 -10.02
N VAL A 136 8.95 19.18 -9.87
CA VAL A 136 9.28 20.60 -9.68
C VAL A 136 10.09 20.82 -8.39
N ASP A 137 9.64 20.33 -7.24
CA ASP A 137 10.35 20.42 -5.95
C ASP A 137 11.80 19.90 -6.04
N SER A 138 11.99 18.76 -6.72
CA SER A 138 13.31 18.14 -6.94
C SER A 138 14.23 19.03 -7.79
N LEU A 139 13.69 19.61 -8.87
CA LEU A 139 14.41 20.51 -9.77
C LEU A 139 14.75 21.84 -9.09
N GLU A 140 13.84 22.43 -8.31
CA GLU A 140 14.11 23.64 -7.53
C GLU A 140 15.18 23.39 -6.45
N GLN A 141 15.14 22.25 -5.75
CA GLN A 141 16.15 21.89 -4.76
C GLN A 141 17.54 21.71 -5.40
N ALA A 142 17.62 21.09 -6.59
CA ALA A 142 18.85 21.00 -7.37
C ALA A 142 19.36 22.39 -7.80
N THR A 143 18.46 23.26 -8.27
CA THR A 143 18.74 24.65 -8.68
C THR A 143 19.34 25.47 -7.54
N ALA A 144 18.71 25.43 -6.35
CA ALA A 144 19.17 26.13 -5.17
C ALA A 144 20.55 25.61 -4.71
N THR A 145 20.76 24.30 -4.74
CA THR A 145 22.03 23.67 -4.35
C THR A 145 23.16 24.04 -5.32
N GLN A 146 22.93 24.00 -6.63
CA GLN A 146 23.90 24.41 -7.63
C GLN A 146 24.25 25.90 -7.50
N THR A 147 23.25 26.75 -7.23
CA THR A 147 23.45 28.19 -6.99
C THR A 147 24.35 28.43 -5.77
N ALA A 148 24.15 27.69 -4.67
CA ALA A 148 25.00 27.76 -3.50
C ALA A 148 26.44 27.27 -3.76
N ASN A 149 26.61 26.17 -4.50
CA ASN A 149 27.92 25.66 -4.93
C ASN A 149 28.67 26.71 -5.77
N ASN A 150 28.01 27.29 -6.76
CA ASN A 150 28.57 28.32 -7.65
C ASN A 150 29.08 29.55 -6.88
N ILE A 151 28.31 30.04 -5.90
CA ILE A 151 28.69 31.19 -5.07
C ILE A 151 29.89 30.86 -4.19
N ALA A 152 29.84 29.75 -3.46
CA ALA A 152 30.93 29.33 -2.57
C ALA A 152 32.23 29.06 -3.34
N TYR A 153 32.15 28.46 -4.53
CA TYR A 153 33.29 28.23 -5.41
C TYR A 153 33.99 29.54 -5.80
N ALA A 154 33.24 30.55 -6.26
CA ALA A 154 33.79 31.84 -6.67
C ALA A 154 34.46 32.56 -5.50
N ASP A 155 33.82 32.56 -4.32
CA ASP A 155 34.35 33.13 -3.09
C ASP A 155 35.64 32.43 -2.61
N ALA A 156 35.70 31.10 -2.74
CA ALA A 156 36.86 30.28 -2.34
C ALA A 156 38.05 30.48 -3.29
N GLN A 157 37.82 30.46 -4.61
CA GLN A 157 38.88 30.67 -5.59
C GLN A 157 39.46 32.09 -5.47
N ALA A 158 38.64 33.12 -5.26
CA ALA A 158 39.12 34.49 -5.05
C ALA A 158 40.04 34.63 -3.80
N ALA A 159 39.82 33.83 -2.76
CA ALA A 159 40.69 33.78 -1.58
C ALA A 159 42.01 33.00 -1.85
N ILE A 160 41.94 31.90 -2.62
CA ILE A 160 43.12 31.15 -3.09
C ILE A 160 44.02 32.05 -3.96
N ASP A 161 43.44 32.74 -4.93
CA ASP A 161 44.12 33.67 -5.83
C ASP A 161 44.83 34.79 -5.02
N ALA A 162 44.12 35.40 -4.07
CA ALA A 162 44.67 36.45 -3.21
C ALA A 162 45.84 35.99 -2.32
N ASN A 163 45.86 34.71 -1.89
CA ASN A 163 47.03 34.13 -1.24
C ASN A 163 48.18 33.93 -2.23
N ASN A 164 47.91 33.33 -3.38
CA ASN A 164 48.94 32.95 -4.35
C ASN A 164 49.62 34.18 -4.98
N ASP A 165 48.88 35.24 -5.26
CA ASP A 165 49.43 36.53 -5.70
C ASP A 165 50.34 37.16 -4.63
N TYR A 166 49.96 37.08 -3.34
CA TYR A 166 50.79 37.57 -2.25
C TYR A 166 52.10 36.76 -2.13
N VAL A 167 52.02 35.43 -2.22
CA VAL A 167 53.20 34.55 -2.18
C VAL A 167 54.15 34.82 -3.34
N ASN A 168 53.62 35.00 -4.56
CA ASN A 168 54.41 35.36 -5.74
C ASN A 168 55.09 36.74 -5.57
N ASN A 169 54.35 37.74 -5.10
CA ASN A 169 54.87 39.09 -4.87
C ASN A 169 55.99 39.13 -3.82
N ALA A 170 55.81 38.43 -2.70
CA ALA A 170 56.81 38.33 -1.64
C ALA A 170 58.07 37.57 -2.12
N LYS A 171 57.89 36.49 -2.89
CA LYS A 171 58.99 35.72 -3.50
C LYS A 171 59.81 36.56 -4.48
N ASP A 172 59.16 37.35 -5.34
CA ASP A 172 59.87 38.24 -6.28
C ASP A 172 60.57 39.40 -5.54
N THR A 173 59.99 39.89 -4.44
CA THR A 173 60.57 40.97 -3.62
C THR A 173 61.82 40.53 -2.86
N TYR A 174 61.78 39.38 -2.18
CA TYR A 174 62.85 38.94 -1.27
C TYR A 174 63.77 37.86 -1.87
N GLY A 175 63.43 37.28 -3.03
CA GLY A 175 64.20 36.19 -3.66
C GLY A 175 65.59 36.55 -4.16
N SER A 176 65.92 37.84 -4.30
CA SER A 176 67.30 38.31 -4.51
C SER A 176 68.07 38.52 -3.20
N GLU A 177 67.38 38.61 -2.07
CA GLU A 177 67.97 38.89 -0.76
C GLU A 177 68.20 37.62 0.05
N THR A 178 67.33 36.61 -0.05
CA THR A 178 67.50 35.31 0.61
C THR A 178 66.89 34.15 -0.17
N THR A 179 67.13 32.93 0.31
CA THR A 179 66.40 31.74 -0.13
C THR A 179 64.94 31.83 0.34
N VAL A 180 64.03 32.00 -0.62
CA VAL A 180 62.57 31.91 -0.39
C VAL A 180 62.09 30.51 -0.78
N THR A 181 61.57 29.74 0.17
CA THR A 181 60.98 28.42 -0.07
C THR A 181 59.46 28.50 -0.13
N VAL A 182 58.86 28.15 -1.26
CA VAL A 182 57.40 28.05 -1.41
C VAL A 182 57.00 26.58 -1.37
N THR A 183 56.10 26.24 -0.45
CA THR A 183 55.43 24.93 -0.37
C THR A 183 54.01 25.07 -0.92
N ASN A 184 53.49 24.05 -1.61
CA ASN A 184 52.10 24.07 -2.08
C ASN A 184 51.22 23.17 -1.21
N ASP A 185 50.25 23.76 -0.53
CA ASP A 185 49.18 23.04 0.17
C ASP A 185 48.10 22.63 -0.85
N SER A 186 47.58 21.41 -0.70
CA SER A 186 46.53 20.84 -1.56
C SER A 186 45.26 20.49 -0.78
N SER A 187 45.16 20.87 0.50
CA SER A 187 43.94 20.73 1.30
C SER A 187 42.76 21.58 0.79
N THR A 188 43.02 22.56 -0.07
CA THR A 188 42.04 23.40 -0.76
C THR A 188 41.39 22.74 -2.00
N ALA A 189 41.94 21.61 -2.48
CA ALA A 189 41.38 20.88 -3.62
C ALA A 189 40.23 19.96 -3.17
N THR A 190 39.04 20.54 -2.96
CA THR A 190 37.87 19.86 -2.39
C THR A 190 36.92 19.23 -3.42
N ASP A 191 35.86 18.58 -2.94
CA ASP A 191 34.79 17.98 -3.75
C ASP A 191 33.87 19.00 -4.44
N GLY A 192 34.07 20.29 -4.17
CA GLY A 192 33.36 21.41 -4.79
C GLY A 192 31.97 21.68 -4.23
N THR A 193 31.58 21.02 -3.13
CA THR A 193 30.36 21.36 -2.38
C THR A 193 30.45 22.76 -1.77
N ALA A 194 29.31 23.40 -1.56
CA ALA A 194 29.26 24.71 -0.91
C ALA A 194 29.89 24.72 0.50
N SER A 195 29.80 23.63 1.28
CA SER A 195 30.47 23.55 2.60
C SER A 195 31.98 23.52 2.45
N ALA A 196 32.50 22.60 1.64
CA ALA A 196 33.95 22.42 1.47
C ALA A 196 34.61 23.64 0.82
N ASN A 197 33.92 24.34 -0.08
CA ASN A 197 34.39 25.62 -0.62
C ASN A 197 34.38 26.76 0.42
N ASN A 198 33.38 26.86 1.31
CA ASN A 198 33.41 27.85 2.40
C ASN A 198 34.53 27.56 3.43
N GLU A 199 34.80 26.29 3.73
CA GLU A 199 35.96 25.88 4.54
C GLU A 199 37.29 26.23 3.83
N THR A 200 37.37 25.97 2.53
CA THR A 200 38.52 26.32 1.67
C THR A 200 38.79 27.83 1.66
N LYS A 201 37.77 28.66 1.54
CA LYS A 201 37.88 30.12 1.65
C LYS A 201 38.51 30.53 2.98
N THR A 202 37.99 30.00 4.09
CA THR A 202 38.47 30.28 5.45
C THR A 202 39.93 29.86 5.63
N LYS A 203 40.30 28.69 5.11
CA LYS A 203 41.67 28.17 5.09
C LYS A 203 42.60 29.05 4.24
N ALA A 204 42.14 29.56 3.10
CA ALA A 204 42.92 30.44 2.24
C ALA A 204 43.15 31.83 2.86
N GLU A 205 42.12 32.41 3.48
CA GLU A 205 42.23 33.67 4.24
C GLU A 205 43.21 33.54 5.42
N GLN A 206 43.18 32.42 6.15
CA GLN A 206 44.15 32.14 7.21
C GLN A 206 45.58 31.97 6.67
N THR A 207 45.80 31.18 5.62
CA THR A 207 47.14 30.98 5.05
C THR A 207 47.72 32.27 4.43
N LEU A 208 46.88 33.19 3.93
CA LEU A 208 47.30 34.55 3.59
C LEU A 208 47.74 35.37 4.81
N ALA A 209 47.12 35.19 5.98
CA ALA A 209 47.56 35.81 7.23
C ALA A 209 48.90 35.20 7.70
N ASP A 210 49.02 33.87 7.71
CA ASP A 210 50.25 33.14 8.09
C ASP A 210 51.45 33.59 7.22
N ASN A 211 51.24 33.70 5.89
CA ASN A 211 52.23 34.19 4.94
C ASN A 211 52.62 35.67 5.17
N ARG A 212 51.70 36.51 5.68
CA ARG A 212 52.00 37.91 6.02
C ARG A 212 52.83 38.03 7.30
N GLU A 213 52.55 37.18 8.29
CA GLU A 213 53.32 37.11 9.53
C GLU A 213 54.75 36.62 9.27
N ALA A 214 54.92 35.55 8.49
CA ALA A 214 56.24 35.03 8.09
C ALA A 214 57.11 36.06 7.33
N VAL A 215 56.49 36.91 6.48
CA VAL A 215 57.19 38.03 5.83
C VAL A 215 57.62 39.10 6.84
N ALA A 216 56.78 39.43 7.82
CA ALA A 216 57.10 40.42 8.85
C ALA A 216 58.27 39.95 9.74
N GLU A 217 58.22 38.70 10.22
CA GLU A 217 59.31 38.08 10.99
C GLU A 217 60.63 38.07 10.18
N TYR A 218 60.58 37.70 8.90
CA TYR A 218 61.75 37.72 8.02
C TYR A 218 62.37 39.12 7.90
N VAL A 219 61.55 40.16 7.72
CA VAL A 219 62.03 41.55 7.57
C VAL A 219 62.71 42.04 8.86
N GLU A 220 62.18 41.71 10.05
CA GLU A 220 62.82 42.05 11.33
C GLU A 220 64.12 41.24 11.54
N ALA A 221 64.11 39.94 11.25
CA ALA A 221 65.30 39.09 11.34
C ALA A 221 66.42 39.56 10.39
N LYS A 222 66.06 39.98 9.17
CA LYS A 222 67.00 40.53 8.18
C LYS A 222 67.61 41.85 8.65
N ALA A 223 66.82 42.76 9.23
CA ALA A 223 67.34 44.02 9.78
C ALA A 223 68.35 43.79 10.91
N ASN A 224 68.08 42.83 11.80
CA ASN A 224 69.00 42.42 12.87
C ASN A 224 70.28 41.75 12.32
N TYR A 225 70.15 40.94 11.27
CA TYR A 225 71.28 40.35 10.54
C TYR A 225 72.20 41.41 9.94
N ASP A 226 71.66 42.32 9.12
CA ASP A 226 72.42 43.36 8.42
C ASP A 226 73.17 44.26 9.42
N ALA A 227 72.53 44.66 10.52
CA ALA A 227 73.13 45.46 11.59
C ALA A 227 74.27 44.73 12.31
N THR A 228 74.10 43.42 12.58
CA THR A 228 75.12 42.59 13.24
C THR A 228 76.35 42.41 12.34
N VAL A 229 76.15 42.17 11.04
CA VAL A 229 77.23 42.08 10.04
C VAL A 229 78.02 43.39 9.97
N SER A 230 77.34 44.53 9.83
CA SER A 230 78.00 45.84 9.75
C SER A 230 78.87 46.13 10.98
N LYS A 231 78.45 45.69 12.17
CA LYS A 231 79.23 45.86 13.40
C LYS A 231 80.38 44.86 13.51
N ALA A 232 80.19 43.61 13.09
CA ALA A 232 81.26 42.62 13.05
C ALA A 232 82.43 43.07 12.14
N GLU A 233 82.13 43.72 11.02
CA GLU A 233 83.13 44.30 10.12
C GLU A 233 83.90 45.48 10.75
N GLU A 234 83.20 46.42 11.42
CA GLU A 234 83.84 47.50 12.19
C GLU A 234 84.80 46.96 13.26
N LEU A 235 84.37 45.95 14.03
CA LEU A 235 85.19 45.32 15.06
C LEU A 235 86.43 44.67 14.46
N ASN A 236 86.29 43.91 13.37
CA ASN A 236 87.39 43.17 12.76
C ASN A 236 88.47 44.12 12.23
N ALA A 237 88.08 45.23 11.59
CA ALA A 237 89.01 46.27 11.15
C ALA A 237 89.75 46.94 12.33
N ALA A 238 89.04 47.20 13.44
CA ALA A 238 89.64 47.75 14.66
C ALA A 238 90.63 46.79 15.32
N VAL A 239 90.32 45.50 15.35
CA VAL A 239 91.19 44.43 15.88
C VAL A 239 92.46 44.29 15.04
N GLU A 240 92.37 44.30 13.70
CA GLU A 240 93.55 44.25 12.83
C GLU A 240 94.45 45.48 13.03
N ALA A 241 93.87 46.68 13.08
CA ALA A 241 94.62 47.91 13.33
C ALA A 241 95.38 47.87 14.67
N ALA A 242 94.70 47.48 15.76
CA ALA A 242 95.28 47.39 17.10
C ALA A 242 96.36 46.29 17.20
N ALA A 243 96.14 45.13 16.56
CA ALA A 243 97.12 44.06 16.49
C ALA A 243 98.43 44.52 15.83
N ASN A 244 98.34 45.35 14.80
CA ASN A 244 99.50 45.89 14.10
C ASN A 244 100.20 47.00 14.91
N GLU A 245 99.46 47.85 15.63
CA GLU A 245 100.07 48.85 16.53
C GLU A 245 100.85 48.19 17.68
N LEU A 246 100.29 47.16 18.32
CA LEU A 246 100.94 46.42 19.40
C LEU A 246 102.23 45.71 18.93
N LYS A 247 102.18 45.03 17.77
CA LYS A 247 103.37 44.41 17.16
C LYS A 247 104.49 45.42 16.90
N ASN A 248 104.16 46.62 16.41
CA ASN A 248 105.13 47.70 16.20
C ASN A 248 105.76 48.22 17.51
N LYS A 249 105.12 48.02 18.66
CA LYS A 249 105.70 48.30 19.99
C LYS A 249 106.50 47.14 20.58
N GLY A 250 106.67 46.03 19.84
CA GLY A 250 107.37 44.83 20.32
C GLY A 250 106.55 43.96 21.27
N VAL A 251 105.22 44.01 21.19
CA VAL A 251 104.32 43.09 21.90
C VAL A 251 103.98 41.90 21.00
N THR A 252 104.04 40.68 21.55
CA THR A 252 103.63 39.46 20.85
C THR A 252 102.09 39.32 20.86
N VAL A 253 101.45 39.36 19.69
CA VAL A 253 99.98 39.40 19.55
C VAL A 253 99.42 38.13 18.90
N THR A 254 98.37 37.54 19.49
CA THR A 254 97.57 36.45 18.89
C THR A 254 96.12 36.88 18.62
N THR A 255 95.45 36.18 17.70
CA THR A 255 94.06 36.46 17.27
C THR A 255 93.25 35.18 17.15
N SER A 256 92.04 35.15 17.72
CA SER A 256 91.02 34.10 17.55
C SER A 256 89.72 34.67 16.95
N SER A 257 88.69 33.84 16.76
CA SER A 257 87.42 34.25 16.12
C SER A 257 86.20 33.60 16.79
N GLN A 258 85.07 34.32 16.82
CA GLN A 258 83.80 33.89 17.42
C GLN A 258 82.59 34.32 16.57
N VAL A 259 81.58 33.45 16.43
CA VAL A 259 80.31 33.81 15.77
C VAL A 259 79.47 34.74 16.67
N VAL A 260 78.85 35.74 16.06
CA VAL A 260 77.97 36.72 16.71
C VAL A 260 76.58 36.73 16.06
N ASN A 261 75.53 36.77 16.87
CA ASN A 261 74.13 36.71 16.45
C ASN A 261 73.37 38.01 16.73
N SER A 262 74.00 38.97 17.41
CA SER A 262 73.46 40.31 17.65
C SER A 262 74.57 41.36 17.74
N VAL A 263 74.22 42.62 17.53
CA VAL A 263 75.10 43.78 17.77
C VAL A 263 75.67 43.79 19.19
N ALA A 264 74.89 43.38 20.20
CA ALA A 264 75.34 43.33 21.59
C ALA A 264 76.48 42.31 21.83
N GLU A 265 76.52 41.19 21.08
CA GLU A 265 77.63 40.24 21.13
C GLU A 265 78.90 40.81 20.47
N VAL A 266 78.77 41.64 19.44
CA VAL A 266 79.89 42.38 18.85
C VAL A 266 80.45 43.41 19.83
N GLU A 267 79.59 44.21 20.47
CA GLU A 267 80.00 45.23 21.44
C GLU A 267 80.72 44.61 22.65
N ALA A 268 80.31 43.41 23.08
CA ALA A 268 81.00 42.64 24.11
C ALA A 268 82.43 42.24 23.69
N LEU A 269 82.62 41.75 22.45
CA LEU A 269 83.95 41.45 21.90
C LEU A 269 84.79 42.74 21.74
N GLN A 270 84.18 43.87 21.36
CA GLN A 270 84.88 45.16 21.29
C GLN A 270 85.43 45.59 22.66
N ALA A 271 84.63 45.44 23.72
CA ALA A 271 85.06 45.73 25.09
C ALA A 271 86.19 44.78 25.57
N GLN A 272 86.10 43.48 25.25
CA GLN A 272 87.16 42.50 25.55
C GLN A 272 88.49 42.88 24.89
N ASN A 273 88.46 43.22 23.60
CA ASN A 273 89.64 43.64 22.86
C ASN A 273 90.27 44.92 23.43
N ALA A 274 89.46 45.93 23.74
CA ALA A 274 89.92 47.19 24.32
C ALA A 274 90.67 46.97 25.66
N ALA A 275 90.19 46.06 26.51
CA ALA A 275 90.86 45.69 27.76
C ALA A 275 92.22 45.02 27.52
N ALA A 276 92.31 44.06 26.61
CA ALA A 276 93.56 43.37 26.27
C ALA A 276 94.61 44.34 25.68
N ILE A 277 94.19 45.28 24.83
CA ILE A 277 95.06 46.33 24.26
C ILE A 277 95.59 47.25 25.37
N ALA A 278 94.73 47.65 26.32
CA ALA A 278 95.14 48.53 27.42
C ALA A 278 96.19 47.88 28.33
N GLN A 279 96.01 46.60 28.69
CA GLN A 279 96.96 45.86 29.52
C GLN A 279 98.36 45.81 28.88
N ALA A 280 98.46 45.34 27.63
CA ALA A 280 99.74 45.15 26.97
C ALA A 280 100.52 46.46 26.75
N ASN A 281 99.82 47.58 26.50
CA ASN A 281 100.46 48.91 26.46
C ASN A 281 101.04 49.32 27.83
N SER A 282 100.35 49.02 28.92
CA SER A 282 100.82 49.33 30.28
C SER A 282 102.05 48.50 30.67
N GLU A 283 102.05 47.21 30.34
CA GLU A 283 103.18 46.31 30.60
C GLU A 283 104.43 46.73 29.81
N LYS A 284 104.26 47.12 28.54
CA LYS A 284 105.36 47.58 27.69
C LYS A 284 106.05 48.85 28.21
N ALA A 285 105.29 49.80 28.75
CA ALA A 285 105.81 51.05 29.29
C ALA A 285 106.67 50.87 30.57
N ALA A 286 106.35 49.86 31.39
CA ALA A 286 107.15 49.51 32.56
C ALA A 286 108.55 48.99 32.15
N VAL A 287 108.63 48.21 31.07
CA VAL A 287 109.90 47.68 30.53
C VAL A 287 110.84 48.80 30.05
N ASP A 288 110.32 49.79 29.30
CA ASP A 288 111.15 50.90 28.78
C ASP A 288 111.72 51.78 29.92
N THR A 289 110.95 51.96 30.99
CA THR A 289 111.36 52.74 32.17
C THR A 289 112.57 52.10 32.87
N LEU A 290 112.60 50.77 32.97
CA LEU A 290 113.70 50.02 33.59
C LEU A 290 115.03 50.20 32.83
N LEU A 291 114.97 50.22 31.49
CA LEU A 291 116.14 50.37 30.62
C LEU A 291 116.73 51.79 30.68
N ALA A 292 115.88 52.81 30.84
CA ALA A 292 116.32 54.21 30.89
C ALA A 292 117.15 54.52 32.15
N GLN A 293 116.78 53.98 33.32
CA GLN A 293 117.48 54.23 34.59
C GLN A 293 118.93 53.75 34.56
N TYR A 294 119.16 52.51 34.09
CA TYR A 294 120.50 51.90 34.02
C TYR A 294 121.51 52.75 33.22
N ALA A 295 121.05 53.41 32.16
CA ALA A 295 121.90 54.28 31.33
C ALA A 295 122.35 55.56 32.05
N ALA A 296 121.54 56.09 32.98
CA ALA A 296 121.86 57.30 33.73
C ALA A 296 122.95 57.07 34.78
N ASP A 297 122.85 55.97 35.54
CA ASP A 297 123.79 55.65 36.62
C ASP A 297 125.22 55.37 36.09
N LEU A 298 125.33 54.80 34.89
CA LEU A 298 126.62 54.58 34.21
C LEU A 298 127.30 55.90 33.80
N ALA A 299 126.54 56.93 33.45
CA ALA A 299 127.08 58.24 33.07
C ALA A 299 127.63 59.02 34.29
N ALA A 300 127.06 58.81 35.47
CA ALA A 300 127.51 59.45 36.72
C ALA A 300 128.91 58.96 37.16
N PHE A 301 129.16 57.65 37.10
CA PHE A 301 130.46 57.05 37.47
C PHE A 301 131.65 57.68 36.73
N ASN A 302 131.54 57.79 35.40
CA ASN A 302 132.65 58.17 34.54
C ASN A 302 133.21 59.57 34.82
N ASN A 303 132.41 60.48 35.39
CA ASN A 303 132.74 61.92 35.47
C ASN A 303 133.10 62.41 36.89
N GLY A 304 133.28 61.52 37.87
CA GLY A 304 133.53 61.89 39.27
C GLY A 304 134.93 62.48 39.56
N THR A 305 135.05 63.25 40.65
CA THR A 305 136.28 63.95 41.11
C THR A 305 136.61 63.72 42.60
N ASN A 306 136.10 62.67 43.21
CA ASN A 306 136.04 62.53 44.68
C ASN A 306 137.40 62.17 45.31
N VAL A 307 137.81 62.91 46.36
CA VAL A 307 139.14 62.78 47.00
C VAL A 307 139.19 62.83 48.53
N SER A 308 140.31 62.34 49.10
CA SER A 308 140.73 62.48 50.51
C SER A 308 142.19 62.94 50.63
N ILE A 309 142.62 63.57 51.74
CA ILE A 309 143.85 64.40 51.85
C ILE A 309 144.59 64.24 53.21
N SER A 310 145.94 64.39 53.24
CA SER A 310 146.78 64.34 54.47
C SER A 310 148.10 65.15 54.32
N ALA A 311 148.67 65.75 55.39
CA ALA A 311 149.80 66.70 55.32
C ALA A 311 150.62 66.87 56.64
N GLY A 312 151.87 67.39 56.58
CA GLY A 312 152.75 67.57 57.76
C GLY A 312 154.11 68.28 57.52
N VAL A 313 155.02 68.23 58.52
CA VAL A 313 156.36 68.88 58.53
C VAL A 313 157.43 67.92 59.11
N TYR A 314 158.68 68.01 58.64
CA TYR A 314 159.83 67.23 59.09
C TYR A 314 161.07 68.10 59.43
N THR A 315 161.82 67.74 60.46
CA THR A 315 163.14 68.32 60.84
C THR A 315 164.31 67.64 60.14
N GLN A 316 165.44 68.33 60.02
CA GLN A 316 166.70 67.82 59.47
C GLN A 316 167.92 68.28 60.31
N ASP A 317 168.87 67.36 60.51
CA ASP A 317 170.23 67.51 61.07
C ASP A 317 170.46 68.38 62.32
N VAL A 318 170.57 67.75 63.50
CA VAL A 318 171.10 68.35 64.76
C VAL A 318 172.02 67.39 65.52
N ASP A 319 173.19 67.86 65.97
CA ASP A 319 174.11 67.10 66.85
C ASP A 319 173.83 67.39 68.34
N ASN A 320 172.89 66.63 68.91
CA ASN A 320 172.48 66.79 70.30
C ASN A 320 173.52 66.28 71.32
N LEU A 321 174.64 65.65 70.92
CA LEU A 321 175.44 64.82 71.84
C LEU A 321 176.33 65.61 72.82
N THR A 322 176.39 66.94 72.72
CA THR A 322 177.27 67.76 73.57
C THR A 322 176.58 68.95 74.27
N TYR A 323 175.50 69.55 73.73
CA TYR A 323 174.99 70.88 74.19
C TYR A 323 173.44 71.08 74.21
N GLY A 324 172.64 70.00 74.19
CA GLY A 324 171.19 70.06 74.44
C GLY A 324 170.30 70.31 73.20
N ASN A 325 169.09 69.75 73.25
CA ASN A 325 168.22 69.52 72.07
C ASN A 325 167.62 70.80 71.45
N SER A 326 167.45 70.80 70.12
CA SER A 326 166.66 71.76 69.31
C SER A 326 165.57 71.02 68.48
N PHE A 327 164.51 71.69 68.04
CA PHE A 327 163.40 71.12 67.27
C PHE A 327 162.67 72.10 66.32
N MET A 328 161.92 71.53 65.36
CA MET A 328 160.88 72.22 64.58
C MET A 328 159.65 71.30 64.44
N ASN A 329 158.43 71.87 64.43
CA ASN A 329 157.16 71.16 64.34
C ASN A 329 156.13 71.95 63.54
N GLY A 330 155.03 71.33 63.09
CA GLY A 330 153.94 72.06 62.44
C GLY A 330 152.80 71.23 61.90
N THR A 331 151.70 71.89 61.50
CA THR A 331 150.47 71.28 60.97
C THR A 331 149.93 72.02 59.74
N ILE A 332 149.16 71.30 58.92
CA ILE A 332 148.54 71.80 57.68
C ILE A 332 147.10 71.26 57.62
N ASN A 333 146.11 72.11 57.33
CA ASN A 333 144.70 71.76 57.24
C ASN A 333 144.30 71.28 55.83
N ALA A 334 143.13 70.64 55.71
CA ALA A 334 142.59 70.21 54.41
C ALA A 334 142.26 71.38 53.46
N ASP A 335 142.08 72.62 53.95
CA ASP A 335 141.97 73.81 53.10
C ASP A 335 143.35 74.37 52.66
N GLY A 336 144.43 73.80 53.19
CA GLY A 336 145.83 74.16 52.95
C GLY A 336 146.45 75.14 53.94
N THR A 337 145.72 75.73 54.89
CA THR A 337 146.31 76.65 55.90
C THR A 337 147.28 75.92 56.84
N PHE A 338 148.37 76.58 57.27
CA PHE A 338 149.43 75.95 58.07
C PHE A 338 150.06 76.85 59.14
N THR A 339 150.71 76.22 60.13
CA THR A 339 151.47 76.87 61.20
C THR A 339 152.63 75.98 61.65
N PHE A 340 153.83 76.55 61.70
CA PHE A 340 155.10 75.88 61.98
C PHE A 340 155.84 76.60 63.13
N THR A 341 156.59 75.88 63.98
CA THR A 341 157.26 76.43 65.18
C THR A 341 158.64 75.80 65.38
N HIS A 342 159.63 76.55 65.88
CA HIS A 342 160.95 76.03 66.28
C HIS A 342 161.46 76.72 67.56
N ASP A 343 162.55 76.22 68.14
CA ASP A 343 163.22 76.84 69.30
C ASP A 343 164.57 77.49 68.95
N MET A 344 165.19 78.13 69.95
CA MET A 344 166.52 78.73 69.90
C MET A 344 167.32 78.44 71.18
N ASN A 345 168.62 78.21 71.02
CA ASN A 345 169.57 77.82 72.07
C ASN A 345 170.77 78.79 72.09
N ASP A 346 171.26 79.22 73.26
CA ASP A 346 172.47 80.07 73.37
C ASP A 346 173.76 79.33 73.81
N GLY A 347 173.69 78.00 73.95
CA GLY A 347 174.75 77.14 74.48
C GLY A 347 174.73 76.96 76.00
N LEU A 348 173.83 77.66 76.73
CA LEU A 348 173.62 77.52 78.18
C LEU A 348 172.21 77.01 78.54
N ASN A 349 171.49 76.40 77.58
CA ASN A 349 170.13 75.88 77.78
C ASN A 349 170.04 74.89 78.96
N ASP A 350 171.04 74.04 79.20
CA ASP A 350 171.05 73.11 80.34
C ASP A 350 171.16 73.80 81.72
N THR A 351 171.59 75.07 81.75
CA THR A 351 171.73 75.86 82.99
C THR A 351 170.55 76.81 83.20
N TYR A 352 169.94 77.34 82.13
CA TYR A 352 168.96 78.42 82.20
C TYR A 352 167.66 78.19 81.39
N GLY A 353 167.51 77.06 80.70
CA GLY A 353 166.39 76.76 79.80
C GLY A 353 166.56 77.36 78.39
N THR A 354 165.62 77.06 77.49
CA THR A 354 165.61 77.55 76.10
C THR A 354 165.69 79.09 76.01
N LEU A 355 166.44 79.63 75.04
CA LEU A 355 166.58 81.07 74.85
C LEU A 355 165.26 81.70 74.40
N GLY A 356 164.59 81.07 73.43
CA GLY A 356 163.33 81.51 72.86
C GLY A 356 162.73 80.52 71.86
N THR A 357 161.60 80.88 71.24
CA THR A 357 160.98 80.09 70.15
C THR A 357 160.47 80.99 69.02
N GLY A 358 160.66 80.53 67.78
CA GLY A 358 160.11 81.12 66.56
C GLY A 358 158.81 80.43 66.10
N THR A 359 157.97 81.13 65.33
CA THR A 359 156.69 80.62 64.81
C THR A 359 156.35 81.27 63.48
N LEU A 360 156.13 80.46 62.44
CA LEU A 360 155.81 80.84 61.05
C LEU A 360 154.39 80.38 60.68
N THR A 361 153.63 81.18 59.93
CA THR A 361 152.26 80.85 59.49
C THR A 361 152.07 81.05 57.98
N GLY A 362 151.08 80.37 57.37
CA GLY A 362 150.85 80.46 55.93
C GLY A 362 149.68 79.62 55.37
N LYS A 363 149.64 79.45 54.04
CA LYS A 363 148.67 78.60 53.32
C LYS A 363 149.23 77.99 52.02
N LEU A 364 148.80 76.78 51.68
CA LEU A 364 148.97 76.09 50.41
C LEU A 364 147.65 76.11 49.60
N ASN A 365 147.70 76.31 48.28
CA ASN A 365 146.52 76.29 47.39
C ASN A 365 146.62 75.13 46.38
N TYR A 366 145.52 74.40 46.16
CA TYR A 366 145.47 73.21 45.31
C TYR A 366 144.08 73.00 44.66
N ARG A 367 143.97 72.09 43.67
CA ARG A 367 142.72 71.72 42.98
C ARG A 367 142.75 70.33 42.34
N VAL A 368 141.57 69.79 41.96
CA VAL A 368 141.38 68.43 41.39
C VAL A 368 140.39 68.45 40.21
N LEU A 369 140.63 67.63 39.17
CA LEU A 369 139.81 67.49 37.95
C LEU A 369 139.58 66.01 37.58
N SER A 370 138.54 65.68 36.79
CA SER A 370 138.23 64.32 36.32
C SER A 370 138.81 64.02 34.93
N GLN A 371 139.01 62.74 34.61
CA GLN A 371 139.49 62.24 33.32
C GLN A 371 138.41 61.56 32.46
N GLY A 372 137.14 61.55 32.89
CA GLY A 372 136.01 61.03 32.09
C GLY A 372 135.87 59.50 32.05
N ASN A 373 136.62 58.79 32.91
CA ASN A 373 136.56 57.34 33.13
C ASN A 373 136.64 56.97 34.63
N GLY A 374 136.39 57.93 35.53
CA GLY A 374 136.56 57.81 36.98
C GLY A 374 137.96 58.19 37.52
N ASN A 375 139.01 58.29 36.69
CA ASN A 375 140.32 58.77 37.15
C ASN A 375 140.34 60.31 37.34
N ILE A 376 141.34 60.84 38.05
CA ILE A 376 141.47 62.27 38.36
C ILE A 376 142.90 62.81 38.13
N THR A 377 143.05 64.13 38.18
CA THR A 377 144.34 64.85 38.23
C THR A 377 144.33 65.92 39.32
N VAL A 378 145.41 66.03 40.09
CA VAL A 378 145.61 66.95 41.23
C VAL A 378 146.70 67.98 40.89
N TYR A 379 146.54 69.22 41.35
CA TYR A 379 147.51 70.31 41.17
C TYR A 379 147.81 71.01 42.50
N LEU A 380 149.06 71.40 42.75
CA LEU A 380 149.41 72.39 43.80
C LEU A 380 149.85 73.70 43.10
N ASP A 381 149.10 74.77 43.33
CA ASP A 381 149.24 76.00 42.55
C ASP A 381 150.19 77.02 43.24
N SER A 382 150.00 77.34 44.53
CA SER A 382 150.83 78.35 45.24
C SER A 382 150.94 78.13 46.76
N VAL A 383 151.91 78.81 47.39
CA VAL A 383 152.09 78.92 48.84
C VAL A 383 152.19 80.38 49.29
N GLU A 384 151.65 80.69 50.46
CA GLU A 384 151.62 82.00 51.11
C GLU A 384 152.26 81.91 52.51
N LEU A 385 153.00 82.95 52.91
CA LEU A 385 153.56 83.15 54.24
C LEU A 385 152.96 84.43 54.85
N TYR A 386 152.42 84.34 56.08
CA TYR A 386 151.71 85.44 56.71
C TYR A 386 152.53 86.16 57.79
N THR A 387 153.00 85.47 58.84
CA THR A 387 153.77 86.08 59.95
C THR A 387 154.94 85.22 60.39
N TYR A 388 155.99 85.85 60.94
CA TYR A 388 156.98 85.18 61.80
C TYR A 388 157.06 85.86 63.17
N SER A 389 157.02 85.09 64.25
CA SER A 389 157.00 85.58 65.63
C SER A 389 158.12 84.94 66.45
N TYR A 390 158.95 85.74 67.13
CA TYR A 390 159.97 85.24 68.05
C TYR A 390 159.65 85.66 69.50
N THR A 391 159.67 84.70 70.43
CA THR A 391 159.49 84.94 71.86
C THR A 391 160.78 84.63 72.61
N ALA A 392 161.37 85.63 73.26
CA ALA A 392 162.49 85.47 74.18
C ALA A 392 161.99 85.04 75.58
N TYR A 393 162.63 84.05 76.19
CA TYR A 393 162.32 83.59 77.56
C TYR A 393 163.33 84.06 78.61
N ARG A 394 164.56 84.39 78.20
CA ARG A 394 165.62 84.90 79.07
C ARG A 394 166.61 85.79 78.31
N PRO A 395 167.45 86.58 79.00
CA PRO A 395 168.57 87.28 78.36
C PRO A 395 169.51 86.30 77.64
N ASN A 396 170.05 86.73 76.51
CA ASN A 396 171.09 86.03 75.79
C ASN A 396 172.44 86.30 76.48
N TYR A 397 173.11 85.25 76.96
CA TYR A 397 174.41 85.37 77.62
C TYR A 397 175.60 85.09 76.70
N ALA A 398 175.36 84.74 75.43
CA ALA A 398 176.41 84.47 74.47
C ALA A 398 177.19 85.74 74.06
N VAL A 399 178.47 85.56 73.71
CA VAL A 399 179.40 86.65 73.35
C VAL A 399 179.13 87.21 71.95
N ASN A 400 178.68 86.36 71.03
CA ASN A 400 178.03 86.76 69.78
C ASN A 400 176.51 86.60 70.00
N GLN A 401 175.70 87.54 69.53
CA GLN A 401 174.23 87.50 69.72
C GLN A 401 173.45 87.54 68.41
N ASN A 402 174.11 87.51 67.24
CA ASN A 402 173.48 87.76 65.94
C ASN A 402 172.73 86.53 65.39
N LEU A 403 171.53 86.22 65.90
CA LEU A 403 170.65 85.15 65.39
C LEU A 403 169.92 85.64 64.13
N ASN A 404 169.64 84.74 63.17
CA ASN A 404 168.89 85.07 61.95
C ASN A 404 168.03 83.88 61.47
N PHE A 405 166.71 84.05 61.45
CA PHE A 405 165.77 83.07 60.90
C PHE A 405 165.59 83.27 59.39
N HIS A 406 165.33 82.20 58.63
CA HIS A 406 165.09 82.22 57.18
C HIS A 406 163.98 81.24 56.74
N VAL A 407 163.34 81.52 55.61
CA VAL A 407 162.39 80.63 54.94
C VAL A 407 162.67 80.58 53.45
N TYR A 408 162.69 79.38 52.87
CA TYR A 408 163.04 79.13 51.48
C TYR A 408 161.96 78.34 50.74
N THR A 409 161.90 78.53 49.42
CA THR A 409 161.30 77.52 48.52
C THR A 409 162.14 76.24 48.53
N LEU A 410 161.58 75.12 48.06
CA LEU A 410 162.40 73.92 47.80
C LEU A 410 163.54 74.17 46.78
N GLY A 411 163.41 75.21 45.93
CA GLY A 411 164.46 75.66 45.02
C GLY A 411 165.53 76.57 45.66
N GLY A 412 165.57 76.68 46.99
CA GLY A 412 166.59 77.46 47.71
C GLY A 412 166.48 78.98 47.53
N THR A 413 165.35 79.49 47.03
CA THR A 413 165.11 80.94 46.94
C THR A 413 164.55 81.44 48.26
N GLU A 414 165.23 82.40 48.90
CA GLU A 414 164.79 82.99 50.16
C GLU A 414 163.49 83.79 49.96
N ILE A 415 162.45 83.40 50.70
CA ILE A 415 161.16 84.06 50.74
C ILE A 415 161.15 85.11 51.87
N TYR A 416 161.82 84.81 52.98
CA TYR A 416 161.85 85.61 54.19
C TYR A 416 163.14 85.41 55.01
N SER A 417 163.62 86.45 55.69
CA SER A 417 164.62 86.34 56.77
C SER A 417 164.49 87.49 57.78
N THR A 418 164.94 87.30 59.03
CA THR A 418 164.92 88.33 60.08
C THR A 418 165.96 88.10 61.20
N ALA A 419 166.74 89.14 61.51
CA ALA A 419 167.90 89.06 62.39
C ALA A 419 167.69 89.82 63.72
N HIS A 420 168.09 89.21 64.83
CA HIS A 420 167.83 89.73 66.19
C HIS A 420 168.87 89.25 67.22
N THR A 421 168.84 89.84 68.42
CA THR A 421 169.83 89.53 69.49
C THR A 421 169.39 88.44 70.46
N GLY A 422 168.19 87.88 70.31
CA GLY A 422 167.56 86.96 71.27
C GLY A 422 167.07 87.59 72.60
N ASN A 423 167.49 88.82 72.94
CA ASN A 423 167.18 89.47 74.23
C ASN A 423 165.73 89.97 74.39
N SER A 424 164.96 90.02 73.30
CA SER A 424 163.62 90.61 73.28
C SER A 424 162.73 89.94 72.23
N SER A 425 161.50 89.62 72.62
CA SER A 425 160.47 89.12 71.72
C SER A 425 160.08 90.17 70.66
N PHE A 426 159.73 89.72 69.46
CA PHE A 426 159.21 90.54 68.37
C PHE A 426 158.27 89.73 67.47
N THR A 427 157.59 90.39 66.54
CA THR A 427 156.76 89.71 65.53
C THR A 427 156.74 90.53 64.26
N ASP A 428 157.10 89.87 63.16
CA ASP A 428 157.14 90.43 61.82
C ASP A 428 155.96 89.91 60.99
N THR A 429 155.39 90.79 60.17
CA THR A 429 154.36 90.42 59.18
C THR A 429 155.03 90.25 57.82
N ILE A 430 154.95 89.05 57.27
CA ILE A 430 155.61 88.66 56.01
C ILE A 430 154.71 88.99 54.81
N ASN A 431 153.47 88.47 54.82
CA ASN A 431 152.47 88.56 53.74
C ASN A 431 153.07 88.45 52.31
N ARG A 432 153.75 87.33 52.02
CA ARG A 432 154.32 87.01 50.70
C ARG A 432 153.71 85.74 50.11
N SER A 433 153.66 85.64 48.79
CA SER A 433 153.14 84.49 48.05
C SER A 433 154.12 84.05 46.95
N THR A 434 154.20 82.75 46.70
CA THR A 434 155.08 82.10 45.72
C THR A 434 154.35 80.94 45.03
N THR A 435 154.46 80.82 43.70
CA THR A 435 153.86 79.73 42.91
C THR A 435 154.66 78.42 43.05
N LEU A 436 153.99 77.26 43.04
CA LEU A 436 154.61 75.93 43.21
C LEU A 436 154.64 75.07 41.94
N ASN A 437 153.67 75.22 41.03
CA ASN A 437 153.63 74.55 39.72
C ASN A 437 153.75 73.00 39.77
N TYR A 438 152.95 72.34 40.59
CA TYR A 438 152.92 70.86 40.67
C TYR A 438 151.63 70.27 40.07
N GLU A 439 151.72 69.14 39.37
CA GLU A 439 150.60 68.40 38.76
C GLU A 439 150.86 66.88 38.81
N HIS A 440 149.82 66.07 39.11
CA HIS A 440 149.91 64.60 39.02
C HIS A 440 148.54 63.92 38.84
N GLY A 441 148.49 62.81 38.07
CA GLY A 441 147.29 61.99 37.87
C GLY A 441 147.12 60.90 38.94
N VAL A 442 145.88 60.53 39.28
CA VAL A 442 145.56 59.49 40.27
C VAL A 442 144.39 58.61 39.80
N SER A 443 144.62 57.31 39.67
CA SER A 443 143.58 56.35 39.24
C SER A 443 142.52 56.11 40.33
N VAL A 444 141.37 55.53 39.98
CA VAL A 444 140.34 55.13 40.96
C VAL A 444 140.95 54.22 42.05
N GLY A 445 140.91 54.66 43.31
CA GLY A 445 141.46 53.95 44.47
C GLY A 445 142.92 54.27 44.82
N ASP A 446 143.68 54.90 43.92
CA ASP A 446 145.11 55.17 44.15
C ASP A 446 145.34 56.40 45.06
N THR A 447 146.59 56.52 45.57
CA THR A 447 147.03 57.60 46.46
C THR A 447 148.38 58.18 46.03
N LEU A 448 148.46 59.50 45.99
CA LEU A 448 149.66 60.33 45.84
C LEU A 448 150.11 60.82 47.22
N ALA A 449 151.40 60.75 47.58
CA ALA A 449 151.86 61.01 48.94
C ALA A 449 153.08 61.94 49.07
N ASN A 450 153.13 62.68 50.19
CA ASN A 450 154.27 63.45 50.70
C ASN A 450 154.94 64.43 49.71
N VAL A 451 154.14 65.15 48.92
CA VAL A 451 154.59 66.22 48.01
C VAL A 451 155.05 67.43 48.82
N GLY A 452 156.34 67.73 48.81
CA GLY A 452 156.93 68.86 49.56
C GLY A 452 156.74 70.23 48.90
N PHE A 453 156.77 71.31 49.69
CA PHE A 453 156.58 72.67 49.16
C PHE A 453 157.36 73.84 49.82
N LEU A 454 157.89 73.71 51.04
CA LEU A 454 158.69 74.76 51.71
C LEU A 454 159.85 74.16 52.51
N ASN A 455 160.96 74.90 52.60
CA ASN A 455 162.09 74.69 53.52
C ASN A 455 162.20 75.86 54.51
N ILE A 456 162.71 75.61 55.72
CA ILE A 456 162.72 76.55 56.84
C ILE A 456 164.02 76.36 57.64
N ASP A 457 164.76 77.44 57.88
CA ASP A 457 166.10 77.40 58.47
C ASP A 457 166.24 78.44 59.59
N ASP A 458 166.90 78.07 60.68
CA ASP A 458 167.38 79.01 61.71
C ASP A 458 168.91 78.99 61.73
N ASN A 459 169.55 80.17 61.64
CA ASN A 459 170.99 80.31 61.40
C ASN A 459 171.68 81.14 62.49
N TRP A 460 172.63 80.52 63.21
CA TRP A 460 173.46 81.18 64.23
C TRP A 460 174.83 80.49 64.40
N ILE A 461 175.25 80.18 65.63
CA ILE A 461 176.40 79.31 65.95
C ILE A 461 176.01 77.83 65.78
N TYR A 462 174.74 77.52 66.02
CA TYR A 462 174.09 76.24 65.80
C TYR A 462 172.86 76.52 64.94
N ASN A 463 172.60 75.65 63.96
CA ASN A 463 171.50 75.84 63.00
C ASN A 463 170.46 74.72 63.14
N THR A 464 169.24 74.96 62.66
CA THR A 464 168.16 73.95 62.66
C THR A 464 167.30 74.10 61.40
N HIS A 465 167.02 72.98 60.72
CA HIS A 465 166.42 72.95 59.39
C HIS A 465 165.14 72.10 59.34
N GLY A 466 164.21 72.40 58.43
CA GLY A 466 162.95 71.64 58.25
C GLY A 466 162.19 71.86 56.93
N GLN A 467 161.22 70.99 56.63
CA GLN A 467 160.47 70.93 55.35
C GLN A 467 159.00 70.49 55.51
N ALA A 468 158.07 71.03 54.70
CA ALA A 468 156.61 70.75 54.76
C ALA A 468 156.04 70.00 53.52
N VAL A 469 155.03 69.11 53.70
CA VAL A 469 154.49 68.15 52.67
C VAL A 469 152.95 67.91 52.67
N ILE A 470 152.36 67.38 51.58
CA ILE A 470 150.91 67.00 51.41
C ILE A 470 150.63 65.74 50.53
N SER A 471 149.45 65.11 50.63
CA SER A 471 149.02 63.82 50.01
C SER A 471 147.51 63.78 49.61
N PHE A 472 147.12 62.95 48.62
CA PHE A 472 145.76 62.86 48.01
C PHE A 472 145.34 61.43 47.56
N THR A 473 144.05 61.03 47.68
CA THR A 473 143.49 59.70 47.27
C THR A 473 142.19 59.83 46.46
N ASN A 474 141.90 58.97 45.45
CA ASN A 474 140.68 58.98 44.59
C ASN A 474 139.64 57.86 44.94
N THR A 475 138.32 58.09 44.80
CA THR A 475 137.26 57.23 45.39
C THR A 475 135.98 56.88 44.55
N ASN A 476 135.98 56.96 43.21
CA ASN A 476 134.77 56.72 42.37
C ASN A 476 134.34 55.21 42.20
N LYS A 477 133.06 54.90 41.83
CA LYS A 477 132.51 53.51 41.65
C LYS A 477 131.39 53.40 40.56
N ALA A 478 131.30 52.26 39.87
CA ALA A 478 130.33 51.89 38.80
C ALA A 478 129.10 51.02 39.22
N PRO A 479 128.02 50.92 38.39
CA PRO A 479 126.76 50.16 38.65
C PRO A 479 126.64 48.76 37.98
N ASP A 480 125.57 48.01 38.33
CA ASP A 480 125.31 46.60 37.94
C ASP A 480 124.27 46.42 36.79
N PRO A 481 124.31 45.34 35.97
CA PRO A 481 123.44 45.15 34.77
C PRO A 481 122.01 44.64 35.02
N VAL A 482 121.11 44.78 34.01
CA VAL A 482 119.68 44.42 34.05
C VAL A 482 119.20 43.58 32.83
N ASN A 483 118.07 42.86 32.98
CA ASN A 483 117.44 42.03 31.93
C ASN A 483 115.89 42.06 32.01
N PRO A 484 115.14 42.45 30.96
CA PRO A 484 113.68 42.65 31.01
C PRO A 484 112.82 41.43 30.57
N PRO A 485 111.51 41.40 30.94
CA PRO A 485 110.53 40.38 30.49
C PRO A 485 109.85 40.70 29.14
N GLU A 486 109.21 39.68 28.54
CA GLU A 486 108.36 39.80 27.33
C GLU A 486 106.90 40.19 27.67
N VAL A 487 106.20 40.84 26.72
CA VAL A 487 104.83 41.34 26.85
C VAL A 487 103.94 40.78 25.73
N THR A 488 102.70 40.38 26.03
CA THR A 488 101.80 39.70 25.08
C THR A 488 100.38 40.24 25.08
N ALA A 489 99.62 40.03 23.98
CA ALA A 489 98.20 40.39 23.87
C ALA A 489 97.40 39.35 23.05
N ASN A 490 96.15 39.10 23.43
CA ASN A 490 95.25 38.18 22.73
C ASN A 490 93.96 38.93 22.34
N LEU A 491 93.62 38.93 21.05
CA LEU A 491 92.46 39.63 20.50
C LEU A 491 91.49 38.65 19.81
N VAL A 492 90.22 39.05 19.62
CA VAL A 492 89.14 38.21 19.10
C VAL A 492 88.39 38.94 17.98
N THR A 493 88.23 38.30 16.82
CA THR A 493 87.41 38.76 15.70
C THR A 493 86.00 38.18 15.73
N ALA A 494 85.03 38.89 15.17
CA ALA A 494 83.67 38.42 14.97
C ALA A 494 83.52 37.67 13.63
N VAL A 495 82.59 36.71 13.59
CA VAL A 495 82.17 35.96 12.41
C VAL A 495 80.65 36.12 12.27
N ASN A 496 80.19 36.42 11.06
CA ASN A 496 78.79 36.69 10.78
C ASN A 496 77.88 35.48 11.10
N PRO A 497 76.62 35.70 11.51
CA PRO A 497 75.66 34.62 11.75
C PRO A 497 75.18 33.99 10.43
N GLU A 498 74.36 32.95 10.52
CA GLU A 498 73.62 32.43 9.36
C GLU A 498 72.58 33.43 8.87
N LYS A 499 72.31 33.45 7.56
CA LYS A 499 71.40 34.41 6.95
C LYS A 499 69.94 33.95 7.11
N PRO A 500 69.02 34.79 7.60
CA PRO A 500 67.61 34.40 7.73
C PRO A 500 67.00 34.06 6.35
N THR A 501 66.16 33.04 6.34
CA THR A 501 65.42 32.55 5.16
C THR A 501 63.92 32.84 5.32
N LEU A 502 63.16 32.75 4.23
CA LEU A 502 61.71 33.00 4.23
C LEU A 502 60.99 31.77 3.68
N ALA A 503 60.01 31.25 4.44
CA ALA A 503 59.14 30.17 4.01
C ALA A 503 57.72 30.71 3.76
N LEU A 504 57.08 30.25 2.68
CA LEU A 504 55.75 30.67 2.25
C LEU A 504 54.94 29.45 1.76
N THR A 505 53.61 29.57 1.78
CA THR A 505 52.67 28.51 1.38
C THR A 505 51.72 28.97 0.29
N SER A 506 51.86 28.45 -0.93
CA SER A 506 50.84 28.56 -1.99
C SER A 506 49.73 27.52 -1.77
N LEU A 507 48.59 27.74 -2.41
CA LEU A 507 47.39 26.91 -2.32
C LEU A 507 47.01 26.39 -3.71
N SER A 508 46.45 25.19 -3.76
CA SER A 508 45.87 24.63 -5.00
C SER A 508 44.49 25.21 -5.26
N ASP A 509 44.11 25.30 -6.54
CA ASP A 509 42.74 25.64 -6.96
C ASP A 509 41.72 24.64 -6.38
N THR A 510 40.49 25.12 -6.16
CA THR A 510 39.36 24.29 -5.73
C THR A 510 38.47 23.90 -6.92
N THR A 511 37.43 23.10 -6.69
CA THR A 511 36.48 22.66 -7.72
C THR A 511 35.07 23.19 -7.46
N ASN A 512 34.19 23.11 -8.47
CA ASN A 512 32.77 23.40 -8.35
C ASN A 512 31.99 22.11 -8.62
N GLN A 513 31.12 21.70 -7.71
CA GLN A 513 30.31 20.51 -7.88
C GLN A 513 29.10 20.77 -8.78
N THR A 514 28.98 19.99 -9.86
CA THR A 514 27.79 19.90 -10.71
C THR A 514 26.76 18.96 -10.10
N ILE A 515 25.57 19.47 -9.79
CA ILE A 515 24.39 18.72 -9.39
C ILE A 515 23.74 18.08 -10.63
N LYS A 516 23.09 16.93 -10.46
CA LYS A 516 22.32 16.22 -11.50
C LYS A 516 20.85 16.16 -11.10
N ALA A 517 19.95 16.26 -12.07
CA ALA A 517 18.52 16.04 -11.88
C ALA A 517 17.91 15.41 -13.13
N SER A 518 16.70 14.84 -13.01
CA SER A 518 15.96 14.32 -14.15
C SER A 518 14.44 14.53 -14.00
N TYR A 519 13.74 14.46 -15.12
CA TYR A 519 12.29 14.60 -15.22
C TYR A 519 11.73 13.80 -16.40
N TYR A 520 10.42 13.56 -16.45
CA TYR A 520 9.74 12.81 -17.51
C TYR A 520 8.35 13.36 -17.86
N ASP A 521 7.87 12.94 -19.03
CA ASP A 521 6.48 13.11 -19.48
C ASP A 521 5.58 11.97 -18.98
N TYR A 522 4.29 12.08 -19.28
CA TYR A 522 3.26 11.10 -18.94
C TYR A 522 2.65 10.51 -20.21
N GLN A 523 2.24 9.25 -20.16
CA GLN A 523 1.34 8.64 -21.12
C GLN A 523 0.15 8.07 -20.37
N LEU A 524 -1.05 8.51 -20.78
CA LEU A 524 -2.32 8.04 -20.25
C LEU A 524 -3.29 7.90 -21.43
N ASN A 525 -4.14 6.88 -21.35
CA ASN A 525 -5.15 6.61 -22.37
C ASN A 525 -6.52 6.45 -21.71
N TYR A 526 -7.57 6.62 -22.50
CA TYR A 526 -8.95 6.44 -22.07
C TYR A 526 -9.71 5.56 -23.06
N SER A 527 -10.48 4.62 -22.53
CA SER A 527 -11.29 3.67 -23.29
C SER A 527 -12.58 3.39 -22.51
N PRO A 528 -13.56 4.32 -22.54
CA PRO A 528 -14.71 4.27 -21.65
C PRO A 528 -15.59 3.04 -21.87
N VAL A 529 -16.18 2.52 -20.80
CA VAL A 529 -17.28 1.53 -20.84
C VAL A 529 -18.63 2.21 -20.61
N VAL A 530 -19.71 1.65 -21.17
CA VAL A 530 -21.08 2.13 -20.97
C VAL A 530 -21.92 1.03 -20.31
N GLU A 531 -23.01 1.39 -19.66
CA GLU A 531 -23.81 0.45 -18.85
C GLU A 531 -25.28 0.48 -19.28
N LYS A 532 -25.93 -0.69 -19.24
CA LYS A 532 -27.37 -0.90 -19.47
C LYS A 532 -27.95 -1.35 -18.13
N ASP A 533 -28.84 -0.55 -17.56
CA ASP A 533 -29.66 -0.95 -16.42
C ASP A 533 -31.01 -1.47 -16.94
N ARG A 534 -31.63 -2.42 -16.22
CA ARG A 534 -32.97 -2.93 -16.49
C ARG A 534 -33.73 -3.00 -15.17
N ALA A 535 -34.86 -2.31 -15.06
CA ALA A 535 -35.66 -2.27 -13.84
C ALA A 535 -37.16 -2.46 -14.15
N ASN A 536 -37.95 -2.90 -13.17
CA ASN A 536 -39.41 -2.89 -13.30
C ASN A 536 -40.02 -1.51 -12.97
N SER A 537 -41.35 -1.37 -13.15
CA SER A 537 -42.09 -0.14 -12.89
C SER A 537 -41.97 0.44 -11.46
N ASP A 538 -41.57 -0.38 -10.47
CA ASP A 538 -41.29 0.05 -9.09
C ASP A 538 -39.86 0.57 -8.90
N GLY A 539 -39.03 0.56 -9.95
CA GLY A 539 -37.60 0.91 -9.90
C GLY A 539 -36.71 -0.18 -9.29
N VAL A 540 -37.20 -1.42 -9.20
CA VAL A 540 -36.39 -2.56 -8.76
C VAL A 540 -35.60 -3.08 -9.95
N ASP A 541 -34.27 -3.10 -9.85
CA ASP A 541 -33.38 -3.75 -10.82
C ASP A 541 -33.83 -5.20 -11.10
N MET A 542 -33.76 -5.64 -12.36
CA MET A 542 -34.23 -6.94 -12.84
C MET A 542 -33.15 -7.75 -13.56
N ASP A 543 -31.88 -7.34 -13.52
CA ASP A 543 -30.78 -8.16 -14.03
C ASP A 543 -30.58 -9.41 -13.14
N GLY A 544 -30.52 -10.58 -13.78
CA GLY A 544 -30.48 -11.87 -13.14
C GLY A 544 -31.76 -12.31 -12.41
N LYS A 545 -32.90 -11.61 -12.56
CA LYS A 545 -34.15 -11.91 -11.86
C LYS A 545 -35.28 -12.33 -12.79
N THR A 546 -36.17 -13.18 -12.30
CA THR A 546 -37.33 -13.65 -13.06
C THR A 546 -38.46 -12.61 -13.01
N ALA A 547 -38.91 -12.13 -14.17
CA ALA A 547 -40.03 -11.19 -14.30
C ALA A 547 -41.38 -11.91 -14.47
N VAL A 548 -42.47 -11.18 -14.24
CA VAL A 548 -43.83 -11.60 -14.60
C VAL A 548 -44.08 -11.32 -16.09
N LYS A 549 -44.74 -12.26 -16.77
CA LYS A 549 -45.25 -12.10 -18.15
C LYS A 549 -46.20 -10.91 -18.23
N GLY A 550 -45.91 -9.96 -19.11
CA GLY A 550 -46.67 -8.71 -19.25
C GLY A 550 -46.42 -7.66 -18.15
N ASP A 551 -45.39 -7.80 -17.30
CA ASP A 551 -44.92 -6.75 -16.40
C ASP A 551 -44.03 -5.74 -17.15
N VAL A 552 -44.10 -4.46 -16.79
CA VAL A 552 -43.37 -3.40 -17.50
C VAL A 552 -41.96 -3.26 -16.97
N LEU A 553 -41.00 -3.39 -17.88
CA LEU A 553 -39.57 -3.30 -17.66
C LEU A 553 -39.02 -2.11 -18.46
N THR A 554 -38.19 -1.31 -17.80
CA THR A 554 -37.53 -0.12 -18.33
C THR A 554 -36.03 -0.37 -18.43
N ASP A 555 -35.53 -0.36 -19.66
CA ASP A 555 -34.10 -0.41 -19.96
C ASP A 555 -33.53 1.01 -20.00
N THR A 556 -32.44 1.30 -19.27
CA THR A 556 -31.78 2.62 -19.26
C THR A 556 -30.40 2.53 -19.91
N LEU A 557 -30.12 3.43 -20.86
CA LEU A 557 -28.92 3.35 -21.70
C LEU A 557 -27.83 4.33 -21.23
N ASP A 558 -27.17 4.06 -20.09
CA ASP A 558 -26.26 5.03 -19.46
C ASP A 558 -24.87 5.15 -20.11
N ILE A 559 -24.64 6.34 -20.65
CA ILE A 559 -23.39 6.77 -21.29
C ILE A 559 -22.51 7.62 -20.36
N SER A 560 -22.70 7.57 -19.03
CA SER A 560 -22.03 8.47 -18.07
C SER A 560 -20.51 8.53 -18.18
N ASN A 561 -19.82 7.44 -18.53
CA ASN A 561 -18.37 7.48 -18.70
C ASN A 561 -17.89 8.22 -19.96
N LEU A 562 -18.74 8.45 -20.96
CA LEU A 562 -18.33 9.16 -22.18
C LEU A 562 -18.03 10.64 -21.90
N TYR A 563 -18.69 11.26 -20.92
CA TYR A 563 -18.54 12.69 -20.61
C TYR A 563 -17.12 13.10 -20.19
N ALA A 564 -16.30 12.17 -19.72
CA ALA A 564 -14.89 12.41 -19.38
C ALA A 564 -14.01 12.85 -20.57
N ASN A 565 -14.42 12.56 -21.81
CA ASN A 565 -13.63 12.84 -23.01
C ASN A 565 -14.46 13.30 -24.24
N LEU A 566 -15.77 13.54 -24.07
CA LEU A 566 -16.62 14.15 -25.10
C LEU A 566 -16.37 15.67 -25.21
N ASN A 567 -16.21 16.15 -26.44
CA ASN A 567 -15.98 17.55 -26.78
C ASN A 567 -17.25 18.20 -27.31
N VAL A 568 -17.40 19.51 -27.11
CA VAL A 568 -18.56 20.25 -27.62
C VAL A 568 -18.57 20.21 -29.15
N GLY A 569 -19.60 19.57 -29.71
CA GLY A 569 -19.73 19.27 -31.14
C GLY A 569 -19.52 17.81 -31.52
N ASP A 570 -19.09 16.93 -30.61
CA ASP A 570 -19.01 15.49 -30.86
C ASP A 570 -20.42 14.88 -31.00
N THR A 571 -20.63 13.98 -31.97
CA THR A 571 -21.90 13.27 -32.13
C THR A 571 -21.91 11.96 -31.36
N VAL A 572 -23.01 11.67 -30.65
CA VAL A 572 -23.24 10.41 -29.95
C VAL A 572 -24.38 9.68 -30.64
N THR A 573 -24.20 8.40 -30.97
CA THR A 573 -25.25 7.53 -31.55
C THR A 573 -25.34 6.23 -30.75
N ILE A 574 -26.47 5.97 -30.11
CA ILE A 574 -26.78 4.73 -29.39
C ILE A 574 -27.61 3.84 -30.32
N ILE A 575 -27.29 2.55 -30.39
CA ILE A 575 -27.98 1.54 -31.20
C ILE A 575 -28.35 0.38 -30.28
N ASP A 576 -29.64 0.11 -30.13
CA ASP A 576 -30.20 -0.85 -29.18
C ASP A 576 -31.09 -1.87 -29.93
N PRO A 577 -30.54 -3.05 -30.30
CA PRO A 577 -31.30 -4.15 -30.91
C PRO A 577 -32.03 -4.92 -29.81
N LEU A 578 -33.36 -4.91 -29.84
CA LEU A 578 -34.20 -5.54 -28.81
C LEU A 578 -34.26 -7.05 -28.97
N GLU A 579 -34.59 -7.77 -27.89
CA GLU A 579 -34.70 -9.23 -27.94
C GLU A 579 -36.10 -9.66 -28.40
N ALA A 580 -36.17 -10.72 -29.20
CA ALA A 580 -37.42 -11.13 -29.81
C ALA A 580 -38.42 -11.61 -28.73
N GLY A 581 -39.62 -11.02 -28.75
CA GLY A 581 -40.65 -11.22 -27.72
C GLY A 581 -40.69 -10.14 -26.62
N GLU A 582 -39.79 -9.15 -26.64
CA GLU A 582 -40.00 -7.91 -25.91
C GLU A 582 -41.19 -7.16 -26.56
N TYR A 583 -42.25 -6.84 -25.81
CA TYR A 583 -43.43 -6.12 -26.31
C TYR A 583 -43.41 -4.65 -25.86
N TYR A 584 -43.35 -3.71 -26.81
CA TYR A 584 -43.09 -2.29 -26.54
C TYR A 584 -43.95 -1.36 -27.41
N ASN A 585 -44.33 -0.19 -26.88
CA ASN A 585 -44.93 0.86 -27.72
C ASN A 585 -43.83 1.70 -28.38
N VAL A 586 -43.69 1.56 -29.70
CA VAL A 586 -42.68 2.29 -30.50
C VAL A 586 -42.89 3.80 -30.46
N ASP A 587 -44.14 4.28 -30.55
CA ASP A 587 -44.43 5.72 -30.62
C ASP A 587 -44.14 6.44 -29.28
N ASP A 588 -44.46 5.81 -28.14
CA ASP A 588 -44.21 6.39 -26.81
C ASP A 588 -42.70 6.43 -26.48
N ASN A 589 -41.96 5.35 -26.78
CA ASN A 589 -40.51 5.29 -26.60
C ASN A 589 -39.78 6.34 -27.47
N ILE A 590 -40.20 6.51 -28.73
CA ILE A 590 -39.71 7.60 -29.59
C ILE A 590 -40.04 8.97 -28.98
N ALA A 591 -41.28 9.19 -28.52
CA ALA A 591 -41.69 10.48 -27.96
C ALA A 591 -40.90 10.86 -26.69
N ALA A 592 -40.62 9.90 -25.81
CA ALA A 592 -39.84 10.11 -24.59
C ALA A 592 -38.39 10.54 -24.89
N ALA A 593 -37.70 9.82 -25.78
CA ALA A 593 -36.32 10.15 -26.15
C ALA A 593 -36.23 11.45 -26.98
N VAL A 594 -37.19 11.73 -27.87
CA VAL A 594 -37.26 13.00 -28.62
C VAL A 594 -37.48 14.20 -27.70
N ALA A 595 -38.31 14.07 -26.66
CA ALA A 595 -38.50 15.12 -25.66
C ALA A 595 -37.20 15.47 -24.90
N ASN A 596 -36.30 14.49 -24.76
CA ASN A 596 -34.98 14.62 -24.14
C ASN A 596 -33.86 15.07 -25.09
N GLY A 597 -34.17 15.40 -26.36
CA GLY A 597 -33.21 15.99 -27.30
C GLY A 597 -32.45 15.00 -28.19
N TRP A 598 -32.99 13.78 -28.37
CA TRP A 598 -32.48 12.79 -29.31
C TRP A 598 -33.25 12.83 -30.65
N GLU A 599 -32.54 12.64 -31.76
CA GLU A 599 -33.10 12.19 -33.03
C GLU A 599 -33.24 10.66 -32.96
N VAL A 600 -34.42 10.11 -33.27
CA VAL A 600 -34.73 8.69 -33.00
C VAL A 600 -35.34 8.02 -34.22
N SER A 601 -34.93 6.78 -34.48
CA SER A 601 -35.50 5.90 -35.50
C SER A 601 -35.59 4.47 -35.00
N TYR A 602 -36.62 3.74 -35.42
CA TYR A 602 -36.82 2.32 -35.16
C TYR A 602 -36.92 1.55 -36.48
N ASP A 603 -36.22 0.42 -36.59
CA ASP A 603 -36.34 -0.51 -37.71
C ASP A 603 -37.13 -1.75 -37.29
N ALA A 604 -38.34 -1.89 -37.83
CA ALA A 604 -39.26 -3.00 -37.56
C ALA A 604 -38.87 -4.32 -38.24
N ALA A 605 -37.83 -4.35 -39.09
CA ALA A 605 -37.32 -5.58 -39.69
C ALA A 605 -36.18 -6.22 -38.88
N THR A 606 -35.61 -5.49 -37.92
CA THR A 606 -34.56 -5.98 -37.00
C THR A 606 -34.85 -5.62 -35.54
N GLU A 607 -36.04 -5.10 -35.23
CA GLU A 607 -36.47 -4.69 -33.89
C GLU A 607 -35.43 -3.82 -33.17
N THR A 608 -34.91 -2.81 -33.89
CA THR A 608 -33.75 -2.02 -33.45
C THR A 608 -34.08 -0.56 -33.29
N PHE A 609 -33.86 0.01 -32.10
CA PHE A 609 -33.85 1.45 -31.88
C PHE A 609 -32.49 2.06 -32.19
N THR A 610 -32.49 3.32 -32.65
CA THR A 610 -31.28 4.12 -32.81
C THR A 610 -31.56 5.56 -32.37
N TYR A 611 -30.74 6.05 -31.44
CA TYR A 611 -30.82 7.38 -30.85
C TYR A 611 -29.57 8.17 -31.23
N LYS A 612 -29.71 9.37 -31.78
CA LYS A 612 -28.58 10.22 -32.19
C LYS A 612 -28.70 11.64 -31.62
N THR A 613 -27.59 12.21 -31.15
CA THR A 613 -27.54 13.63 -30.76
C THR A 613 -26.13 14.21 -30.90
N THR A 614 -25.97 15.51 -30.64
CA THR A 614 -24.68 16.22 -30.65
C THR A 614 -24.42 16.83 -29.29
N TYR A 615 -23.27 16.53 -28.69
CA TYR A 615 -22.94 16.97 -27.33
C TYR A 615 -22.69 18.48 -27.28
N THR A 616 -23.46 19.16 -26.43
CA THR A 616 -23.44 20.63 -26.26
C THR A 616 -22.52 21.11 -25.14
N GLY A 617 -22.01 20.21 -24.30
CA GLY A 617 -21.29 20.52 -23.07
C GLY A 617 -22.13 20.43 -21.78
N GLU A 618 -23.40 20.05 -21.87
CA GLU A 618 -24.28 19.74 -20.74
C GLU A 618 -24.59 18.23 -20.71
N LYS A 619 -24.71 17.61 -19.52
CA LYS A 619 -25.00 16.17 -19.40
C LYS A 619 -26.36 15.87 -20.06
N LEU A 620 -26.38 14.93 -20.99
CA LEU A 620 -27.60 14.52 -21.69
C LEU A 620 -28.48 13.70 -20.74
N VAL A 621 -29.81 13.83 -20.90
CA VAL A 621 -30.75 12.85 -20.35
C VAL A 621 -30.70 11.65 -21.28
N VAL A 622 -30.37 10.48 -20.74
CA VAL A 622 -30.20 9.25 -21.52
C VAL A 622 -31.55 8.69 -21.98
N PRO A 623 -31.61 7.96 -23.11
CA PRO A 623 -32.83 7.26 -23.51
C PRO A 623 -33.17 6.12 -22.54
N THR A 624 -34.45 5.80 -22.48
CA THR A 624 -34.98 4.60 -21.87
C THR A 624 -35.84 3.83 -22.88
N VAL A 625 -35.99 2.53 -22.70
CA VAL A 625 -36.91 1.68 -23.48
C VAL A 625 -37.86 0.95 -22.53
N ASP A 626 -39.14 1.28 -22.59
CA ASP A 626 -40.20 0.60 -21.85
C ASP A 626 -40.79 -0.55 -22.71
N TRP A 627 -40.74 -1.76 -22.17
CA TRP A 627 -41.18 -3.02 -22.80
C TRP A 627 -41.77 -3.99 -21.76
N ALA A 628 -42.36 -5.11 -22.21
CA ALA A 628 -42.86 -6.19 -21.34
C ALA A 628 -42.62 -7.57 -21.97
N PRO A 629 -42.34 -8.64 -21.19
CA PRO A 629 -42.08 -9.98 -21.75
C PRO A 629 -43.39 -10.67 -22.17
N ALA A 630 -43.47 -11.12 -23.43
CA ALA A 630 -44.70 -11.67 -24.02
C ALA A 630 -44.93 -13.18 -23.76
N TYR A 631 -43.87 -13.95 -23.49
CA TYR A 631 -43.89 -15.41 -23.37
C TYR A 631 -43.51 -15.89 -21.96
N ASP A 632 -44.10 -16.99 -21.52
CA ASP A 632 -43.65 -17.81 -20.39
C ASP A 632 -42.42 -18.65 -20.78
N ALA A 633 -41.67 -19.16 -19.80
CA ALA A 633 -40.44 -19.96 -19.95
C ALA A 633 -39.36 -19.36 -20.88
N ALA A 634 -39.42 -18.04 -21.11
CA ALA A 634 -38.59 -17.28 -22.04
C ALA A 634 -37.44 -16.54 -21.33
N TYR A 635 -36.43 -16.15 -22.11
CA TYR A 635 -35.21 -15.50 -21.64
C TYR A 635 -34.93 -14.24 -22.46
N TYR A 636 -35.05 -13.08 -21.81
CA TYR A 636 -34.83 -11.78 -22.45
C TYR A 636 -33.47 -11.26 -22.00
N ASP A 637 -32.48 -11.27 -22.89
CA ASP A 637 -31.21 -10.58 -22.66
C ASP A 637 -30.89 -9.57 -23.74
N ASN A 638 -30.24 -8.46 -23.38
CA ASN A 638 -30.21 -7.29 -24.25
C ASN A 638 -28.91 -6.47 -24.05
N THR A 639 -28.27 -6.05 -25.14
CA THR A 639 -26.98 -5.32 -25.15
C THR A 639 -26.97 -4.22 -26.20
N TYR A 640 -26.74 -2.96 -25.80
CA TYR A 640 -26.65 -1.82 -26.73
C TYR A 640 -25.20 -1.48 -27.09
N LYS A 641 -25.03 -0.66 -28.14
CA LYS A 641 -23.75 -0.09 -28.57
C LYS A 641 -23.84 1.43 -28.72
N VAL A 642 -22.76 2.13 -28.37
CA VAL A 642 -22.57 3.56 -28.67
C VAL A 642 -21.46 3.75 -29.69
N LEU A 643 -21.71 4.64 -30.66
CA LEU A 643 -20.73 5.18 -31.59
C LEU A 643 -20.52 6.66 -31.28
N VAL A 644 -19.26 7.09 -31.12
CA VAL A 644 -18.90 8.51 -31.01
C VAL A 644 -18.26 8.97 -32.32
N ASN A 645 -18.66 10.14 -32.82
CA ASN A 645 -18.19 10.75 -34.08
C ASN A 645 -18.20 9.78 -35.27
N ASP A 646 -19.33 9.09 -35.46
CA ASP A 646 -19.60 8.15 -36.57
C ASP A 646 -18.52 7.05 -36.77
N ASN A 647 -17.83 6.64 -35.68
CA ASN A 647 -16.76 5.61 -35.54
C ASN A 647 -15.35 6.14 -35.17
N LEU A 648 -15.23 7.17 -34.33
CA LEU A 648 -13.95 7.53 -33.68
C LEU A 648 -13.53 6.47 -32.65
N TYR A 649 -14.50 5.99 -31.87
CA TYR A 649 -14.46 4.78 -31.06
C TYR A 649 -15.90 4.25 -30.90
N GLN A 650 -16.05 2.97 -30.59
CA GLN A 650 -17.34 2.34 -30.30
C GLN A 650 -17.28 1.54 -29.00
N VAL A 651 -18.38 1.50 -28.25
CA VAL A 651 -18.47 0.88 -26.92
C VAL A 651 -19.74 0.04 -26.83
N TYR A 652 -19.66 -1.15 -26.24
CA TYR A 652 -20.79 -2.04 -25.97
C TYR A 652 -21.12 -2.03 -24.47
N SER A 653 -22.41 -2.09 -24.13
CA SER A 653 -22.85 -2.18 -22.73
C SER A 653 -22.54 -3.54 -22.10
N ASN A 654 -22.82 -3.70 -20.81
CA ASN A 654 -23.16 -5.01 -20.26
C ASN A 654 -24.43 -5.57 -20.92
N THR A 655 -24.62 -6.88 -20.83
CA THR A 655 -25.86 -7.57 -21.22
C THR A 655 -26.73 -7.74 -19.97
N VAL A 656 -27.89 -7.09 -19.92
CA VAL A 656 -28.92 -7.33 -18.89
C VAL A 656 -29.72 -8.59 -19.22
N LYS A 657 -30.16 -9.35 -18.22
CA LYS A 657 -30.67 -10.73 -18.37
C LYS A 657 -31.87 -11.01 -17.46
N THR A 658 -33.02 -11.30 -18.04
CA THR A 658 -34.28 -11.44 -17.30
C THR A 658 -35.10 -12.63 -17.85
N PRO A 659 -35.15 -13.79 -17.15
CA PRO A 659 -36.08 -14.87 -17.48
C PRO A 659 -37.53 -14.56 -17.08
N THR A 660 -38.45 -15.40 -17.56
CA THR A 660 -39.84 -15.54 -17.07
C THR A 660 -40.04 -16.94 -16.47
N PRO A 661 -41.04 -17.15 -15.58
CA PRO A 661 -41.30 -18.45 -14.99
C PRO A 661 -41.85 -19.44 -16.03
N GLU A 662 -41.83 -20.74 -15.71
CA GLU A 662 -42.63 -21.72 -16.43
C GLU A 662 -44.14 -21.42 -16.25
N ALA A 663 -44.97 -21.83 -17.21
CA ALA A 663 -46.41 -21.59 -17.14
C ALA A 663 -47.07 -22.53 -16.11
N PRO A 664 -47.90 -22.02 -15.17
CA PRO A 664 -48.72 -22.84 -14.27
C PRO A 664 -49.42 -24.01 -14.96
N GLN A 665 -49.45 -25.16 -14.27
CA GLN A 665 -50.17 -26.35 -14.71
C GLN A 665 -51.32 -26.70 -13.72
N PRO A 666 -52.42 -25.93 -13.71
CA PRO A 666 -53.59 -26.25 -12.89
C PRO A 666 -54.19 -27.61 -13.27
N THR A 667 -54.78 -28.33 -12.30
CA THR A 667 -55.45 -29.62 -12.54
C THR A 667 -56.88 -29.63 -12.03
N LYS A 668 -57.79 -30.22 -12.82
CA LYS A 668 -59.16 -30.54 -12.41
C LYS A 668 -59.26 -32.03 -12.13
N GLU A 669 -59.93 -32.39 -11.04
CA GLU A 669 -60.22 -33.76 -10.64
C GLU A 669 -61.73 -33.90 -10.37
N ILE A 670 -62.28 -35.11 -10.41
CA ILE A 670 -63.67 -35.38 -10.05
C ILE A 670 -63.76 -36.61 -9.15
N THR A 671 -64.46 -36.49 -8.02
CA THR A 671 -64.70 -37.61 -7.09
C THR A 671 -66.18 -37.89 -6.86
N ASP A 672 -66.48 -39.12 -6.45
CA ASP A 672 -67.78 -39.51 -5.92
C ASP A 672 -67.99 -39.01 -4.47
N THR A 673 -69.17 -39.27 -3.90
CA THR A 673 -69.49 -38.88 -2.51
C THR A 673 -68.64 -39.57 -1.43
N HIS A 674 -67.80 -40.54 -1.81
CA HIS A 674 -66.90 -41.28 -0.93
C HIS A 674 -65.44 -40.80 -1.06
N GLY A 675 -65.15 -39.92 -2.04
CA GLY A 675 -63.83 -39.34 -2.29
C GLY A 675 -62.95 -40.19 -3.21
N ASN A 676 -63.53 -41.15 -3.95
CA ASN A 676 -62.81 -41.90 -4.97
C ASN A 676 -62.87 -41.17 -6.32
N ASP A 677 -61.76 -41.19 -7.07
CA ASP A 677 -61.65 -40.61 -8.42
C ASP A 677 -62.54 -41.35 -9.42
N ILE A 678 -63.32 -40.59 -10.20
CA ILE A 678 -64.28 -41.11 -11.19
C ILE A 678 -64.12 -40.49 -12.58
N ASP A 679 -62.96 -39.89 -12.91
CA ASP A 679 -62.73 -39.39 -14.28
C ASP A 679 -62.80 -40.51 -15.32
N GLY A 680 -63.69 -40.34 -16.30
CA GLY A 680 -64.01 -41.32 -17.34
C GLY A 680 -64.93 -42.47 -16.91
N SER A 681 -65.35 -42.54 -15.64
CA SER A 681 -66.24 -43.58 -15.12
C SER A 681 -67.72 -43.32 -15.43
N THR A 682 -68.54 -44.37 -15.32
CA THR A 682 -70.02 -44.26 -15.34
C THR A 682 -70.54 -44.14 -13.91
N THR A 683 -71.26 -43.06 -13.58
CA THR A 683 -71.70 -42.79 -12.20
C THR A 683 -73.21 -42.98 -12.00
N PHE A 684 -73.59 -43.84 -11.07
CA PHE A 684 -74.96 -44.13 -10.69
C PHE A 684 -75.47 -43.19 -9.60
N ASP A 685 -74.61 -42.75 -8.67
CA ASP A 685 -74.87 -41.58 -7.85
C ASP A 685 -74.77 -40.30 -8.70
N LYS A 686 -75.82 -39.47 -8.68
CA LYS A 686 -75.81 -38.18 -9.40
C LYS A 686 -75.10 -37.06 -8.63
N ASN A 687 -74.63 -37.32 -7.40
CA ASN A 687 -73.87 -36.36 -6.60
C ASN A 687 -72.36 -36.60 -6.79
N VAL A 688 -71.64 -35.58 -7.28
CA VAL A 688 -70.20 -35.62 -7.54
C VAL A 688 -69.51 -34.38 -6.95
N VAL A 689 -68.19 -34.39 -6.84
CA VAL A 689 -67.40 -33.21 -6.43
C VAL A 689 -66.27 -32.98 -7.43
N PHE A 690 -66.27 -31.82 -8.07
CA PHE A 690 -65.10 -31.37 -8.83
C PHE A 690 -64.09 -30.70 -7.87
N HIS A 691 -62.79 -30.92 -8.12
CA HIS A 691 -61.71 -30.23 -7.40
C HIS A 691 -60.89 -29.40 -8.40
N LEU A 692 -60.80 -28.10 -8.18
CA LEU A 692 -60.06 -27.15 -9.03
C LEU A 692 -58.74 -26.80 -8.34
N ASN A 693 -57.63 -27.40 -8.76
CA ASN A 693 -56.31 -27.22 -8.14
C ASN A 693 -55.46 -26.20 -8.91
N THR A 694 -55.15 -25.04 -8.33
CA THR A 694 -54.18 -24.09 -8.91
C THR A 694 -52.75 -24.59 -8.79
N ASP A 695 -51.85 -24.16 -9.68
CA ASP A 695 -50.40 -24.28 -9.51
C ASP A 695 -49.72 -22.89 -9.39
N TYR A 696 -49.19 -22.57 -8.21
CA TYR A 696 -48.38 -21.36 -7.99
C TYR A 696 -46.88 -21.63 -7.91
N THR A 697 -46.44 -22.88 -8.08
CA THR A 697 -45.03 -23.26 -7.87
C THR A 697 -44.02 -22.50 -8.75
N PRO A 698 -44.32 -22.11 -10.02
CA PRO A 698 -43.37 -21.35 -10.85
C PRO A 698 -43.08 -19.92 -10.34
N TYR A 699 -43.96 -19.34 -9.52
CA TYR A 699 -43.84 -17.95 -9.07
C TYR A 699 -42.96 -17.76 -7.82
N THR A 700 -42.44 -18.85 -7.26
CA THR A 700 -41.59 -18.85 -6.06
C THR A 700 -40.34 -17.97 -6.16
N ASP A 701 -39.70 -17.87 -7.34
CA ASP A 701 -38.53 -16.99 -7.58
C ASP A 701 -38.85 -15.65 -8.26
N VAL A 702 -40.09 -15.44 -8.72
CA VAL A 702 -40.50 -14.25 -9.49
C VAL A 702 -40.46 -12.94 -8.69
N THR A 703 -39.98 -11.87 -9.32
CA THR A 703 -39.96 -10.49 -8.80
C THR A 703 -40.98 -9.65 -9.58
N ALA A 704 -42.23 -9.64 -9.10
CA ALA A 704 -43.33 -8.88 -9.70
C ALA A 704 -43.31 -7.40 -9.25
N SER A 705 -43.68 -6.48 -10.13
CA SER A 705 -43.98 -5.08 -9.76
C SER A 705 -45.33 -4.94 -9.06
N THR A 706 -45.54 -3.78 -8.42
CA THR A 706 -46.83 -3.39 -7.86
C THR A 706 -47.93 -3.28 -8.93
N ASP A 707 -47.58 -2.90 -10.18
CA ASP A 707 -48.53 -2.89 -11.30
C ASP A 707 -48.96 -4.31 -11.69
N ALA A 708 -48.01 -5.22 -11.89
CA ALA A 708 -48.30 -6.62 -12.20
C ALA A 708 -49.14 -7.29 -11.11
N ILE A 709 -48.81 -7.09 -9.83
CA ILE A 709 -49.61 -7.59 -8.69
C ILE A 709 -51.02 -6.99 -8.69
N SER A 710 -51.21 -5.75 -9.15
CA SER A 710 -52.54 -5.10 -9.19
C SER A 710 -53.50 -5.69 -10.21
N LYS A 711 -53.00 -6.43 -11.21
CA LYS A 711 -53.80 -7.19 -12.20
C LYS A 711 -54.53 -8.40 -11.58
N GLY A 712 -54.15 -8.78 -10.35
CA GLY A 712 -54.92 -9.71 -9.55
C GLY A 712 -54.62 -11.19 -9.80
N PHE A 713 -55.41 -12.01 -9.08
CA PHE A 713 -55.36 -13.47 -9.09
C PHE A 713 -56.80 -13.98 -9.02
N ALA A 714 -57.17 -14.90 -9.91
CA ALA A 714 -58.52 -15.45 -9.96
C ALA A 714 -58.56 -16.90 -10.49
N ILE A 715 -59.69 -17.55 -10.27
CA ILE A 715 -60.01 -18.91 -10.71
C ILE A 715 -61.38 -18.83 -11.39
N LEU A 716 -61.52 -19.36 -12.62
CA LEU A 716 -62.76 -19.34 -13.41
C LEU A 716 -63.15 -20.75 -13.84
N ASP A 717 -64.39 -21.16 -13.55
CA ASP A 717 -65.00 -22.43 -13.95
C ASP A 717 -66.16 -22.13 -14.91
N ASP A 718 -65.99 -22.47 -16.20
CA ASP A 718 -66.99 -22.26 -17.26
C ASP A 718 -67.86 -23.52 -17.34
N VAL A 719 -69.02 -23.51 -16.70
CA VAL A 719 -69.78 -24.74 -16.41
C VAL A 719 -70.66 -25.14 -17.59
N GLU A 720 -70.65 -26.42 -17.96
CA GLU A 720 -71.38 -26.91 -19.14
C GLU A 720 -72.92 -26.81 -18.95
N ASP A 721 -73.51 -25.77 -19.55
CA ASP A 721 -74.91 -25.33 -19.44
C ASP A 721 -75.93 -26.48 -19.32
N GLY A 722 -76.39 -26.72 -18.09
CA GLY A 722 -77.48 -27.66 -17.79
C GLY A 722 -77.08 -29.13 -17.68
N MET A 723 -75.80 -29.48 -17.82
CA MET A 723 -75.32 -30.86 -17.59
C MET A 723 -75.18 -31.20 -16.11
N PHE A 724 -74.90 -30.20 -15.27
CA PHE A 724 -74.93 -30.30 -13.82
C PHE A 724 -75.39 -28.99 -13.17
N THR A 725 -75.75 -29.05 -11.89
CA THR A 725 -76.01 -27.88 -11.05
C THR A 725 -75.11 -27.91 -9.81
N VAL A 726 -74.38 -26.82 -9.55
CA VAL A 726 -73.51 -26.68 -8.38
C VAL A 726 -74.33 -26.53 -7.09
N ASN A 727 -73.88 -27.17 -6.01
CA ASN A 727 -74.40 -27.00 -4.66
C ASN A 727 -73.57 -25.92 -3.94
N GLU A 728 -73.96 -24.65 -4.09
CA GLU A 728 -73.23 -23.50 -3.57
C GLU A 728 -72.98 -23.55 -2.06
N ASP A 729 -73.97 -24.00 -1.28
CA ASP A 729 -73.86 -24.13 0.19
C ASP A 729 -72.74 -25.12 0.58
N GLY A 730 -72.40 -26.07 -0.30
CA GLY A 730 -71.34 -27.07 -0.11
C GLY A 730 -69.93 -26.64 -0.54
N ILE A 731 -69.76 -25.46 -1.15
CA ILE A 731 -68.45 -25.04 -1.68
C ILE A 731 -67.42 -24.85 -0.54
N VAL A 732 -66.24 -25.40 -0.74
CA VAL A 732 -65.11 -25.35 0.20
C VAL A 732 -63.85 -24.95 -0.54
N ILE A 733 -63.03 -24.07 0.04
CA ILE A 733 -61.67 -23.81 -0.44
C ILE A 733 -60.67 -24.44 0.53
N ARG A 734 -59.81 -25.28 -0.01
CA ARG A 734 -58.66 -25.89 0.65
C ARG A 734 -57.41 -25.09 0.30
N LEU A 735 -56.62 -24.76 1.31
CA LEU A 735 -55.30 -24.14 1.16
C LEU A 735 -54.24 -25.18 1.48
N THR A 736 -53.45 -25.57 0.48
CA THR A 736 -52.46 -26.65 0.62
C THR A 736 -51.09 -26.06 0.94
N ASP A 737 -50.46 -26.54 2.01
CA ASP A 737 -49.14 -26.12 2.44
C ASP A 737 -48.00 -26.96 1.82
N ASP A 738 -46.75 -26.55 2.10
CA ASP A 738 -45.51 -27.12 1.57
C ASP A 738 -45.30 -28.61 1.92
N ASN A 739 -46.12 -29.16 2.84
CA ASN A 739 -46.11 -30.54 3.30
C ASN A 739 -47.33 -31.34 2.80
N GLY A 740 -48.27 -30.69 2.09
CA GLY A 740 -49.58 -31.24 1.75
C GLY A 740 -50.63 -31.09 2.86
N GLU A 741 -50.36 -30.35 3.94
CA GLU A 741 -51.33 -30.14 5.00
C GLU A 741 -52.38 -29.10 4.56
N THR A 742 -53.65 -29.45 4.66
CA THR A 742 -54.77 -28.66 4.14
C THR A 742 -55.43 -27.81 5.23
N THR A 743 -55.51 -26.49 5.03
CA THR A 743 -56.39 -25.60 5.81
C THR A 743 -57.69 -25.36 5.07
N THR A 744 -58.83 -25.68 5.69
CA THR A 744 -60.16 -25.61 5.09
C THR A 744 -60.87 -24.28 5.37
N LEU A 745 -61.47 -23.68 4.33
CA LEU A 745 -62.33 -22.51 4.37
C LEU A 745 -63.71 -22.88 3.82
N SER A 746 -64.79 -22.51 4.52
CA SER A 746 -66.17 -22.80 4.11
C SER A 746 -66.96 -21.52 3.84
N THR A 747 -68.03 -21.65 3.05
CA THR A 747 -69.04 -20.62 2.72
C THR A 747 -69.59 -19.94 3.98
N ASP A 748 -70.19 -20.68 4.92
CA ASP A 748 -70.48 -20.18 6.27
C ASP A 748 -70.82 -21.25 7.32
N ILE A 749 -70.51 -20.97 8.59
CA ILE A 749 -71.21 -21.55 9.76
C ILE A 749 -71.64 -20.39 10.66
N ALA A 750 -72.92 -20.00 10.55
CA ALA A 750 -73.45 -18.80 11.17
C ALA A 750 -74.80 -18.96 11.89
N ASP A 751 -75.17 -20.17 12.36
CA ASP A 751 -76.10 -20.26 13.50
C ASP A 751 -75.87 -21.51 14.36
N VAL A 752 -75.49 -21.30 15.63
CA VAL A 752 -75.56 -22.33 16.69
C VAL A 752 -76.81 -22.03 17.50
N THR A 753 -77.96 -22.53 17.04
CA THR A 753 -79.22 -22.53 17.79
C THR A 753 -79.75 -23.94 18.00
N GLU A 754 -80.34 -24.16 19.18
CA GLU A 754 -80.58 -25.50 19.75
C GLU A 754 -81.69 -26.30 19.03
N ALA A 755 -81.45 -27.59 18.76
CA ALA A 755 -82.16 -28.70 19.44
C ALA A 755 -81.73 -30.10 18.98
N GLY A 756 -81.40 -31.02 19.92
CA GLY A 756 -81.97 -32.38 19.81
C GLY A 756 -81.14 -33.66 20.00
N GLY A 757 -79.89 -33.66 20.48
CA GLY A 757 -79.16 -34.92 20.81
C GLY A 757 -78.43 -35.58 19.63
N VAL A 758 -77.64 -36.64 19.81
CA VAL A 758 -77.41 -37.48 21.01
C VAL A 758 -75.91 -37.52 21.35
N ALA A 759 -75.57 -37.40 22.64
CA ALA A 759 -74.17 -37.49 23.11
C ALA A 759 -73.79 -38.89 23.60
N THR A 760 -72.62 -39.38 23.17
CA THR A 760 -71.89 -40.49 23.80
C THR A 760 -70.55 -39.96 24.34
N ASN A 761 -70.19 -40.38 25.55
CA ASN A 761 -69.11 -39.72 26.29
C ASN A 761 -67.71 -40.19 25.90
N HIS A 762 -66.78 -39.25 25.76
CA HIS A 762 -65.42 -39.46 26.27
C HIS A 762 -64.99 -38.27 27.13
N THR A 763 -64.26 -38.53 28.21
CA THR A 763 -63.85 -37.51 29.19
C THR A 763 -62.33 -37.47 29.30
N GLY A 764 -61.71 -36.43 28.76
CA GLY A 764 -60.29 -36.12 28.92
C GLY A 764 -60.11 -34.62 29.10
N ASP A 765 -59.69 -34.20 30.28
CA ASP A 765 -59.59 -32.80 30.71
C ASP A 765 -58.15 -32.28 30.52
N ASN A 766 -57.99 -31.13 29.85
CA ASN A 766 -56.77 -30.33 29.84
C ASN A 766 -57.01 -28.93 29.25
N ASP A 767 -56.38 -27.90 29.82
CA ASP A 767 -56.50 -26.50 29.39
C ASP A 767 -55.83 -26.21 28.03
N SER A 768 -56.59 -25.67 27.07
CA SER A 768 -56.07 -24.80 26.01
C SER A 768 -57.13 -23.78 25.56
N GLU A 769 -56.94 -22.49 25.89
CA GLU A 769 -57.70 -21.38 25.28
C GLU A 769 -57.25 -21.18 23.82
N GLU A 770 -57.67 -22.07 22.94
CA GLU A 770 -57.62 -21.85 21.49
C GLU A 770 -59.02 -21.53 20.99
N THR A 771 -59.31 -20.24 20.81
CA THR A 771 -60.54 -19.80 20.16
C THR A 771 -60.35 -19.94 18.66
N THR A 772 -60.73 -21.10 18.13
CA THR A 772 -60.66 -21.42 16.70
C THR A 772 -61.48 -20.41 15.90
N ALA A 773 -60.82 -19.42 15.33
CA ALA A 773 -61.44 -18.52 14.38
C ALA A 773 -61.69 -19.30 13.08
N VAL A 774 -62.96 -19.51 12.74
CA VAL A 774 -63.34 -20.08 11.43
C VAL A 774 -63.02 -19.02 10.39
N ASN A 775 -61.85 -19.15 9.75
CA ASN A 775 -61.48 -18.35 8.58
C ASN A 775 -62.51 -18.62 7.48
N LYS A 776 -63.12 -17.57 6.93
CA LYS A 776 -64.19 -17.73 5.94
C LYS A 776 -63.64 -17.76 4.53
N LEU A 777 -64.33 -18.47 3.63
CA LEU A 777 -64.14 -18.33 2.18
C LEU A 777 -64.16 -16.85 1.76
N ASN A 778 -65.14 -16.12 2.31
CA ASN A 778 -65.35 -14.70 2.10
C ASN A 778 -64.26 -13.76 2.66
N ASP A 779 -63.24 -14.27 3.37
CA ASP A 779 -62.11 -13.45 3.83
C ASP A 779 -60.98 -13.35 2.77
N LEU A 780 -60.88 -14.31 1.83
CA LEU A 780 -59.87 -14.31 0.77
C LEU A 780 -60.43 -13.98 -0.62
N PHE A 781 -61.56 -14.57 -1.01
CA PHE A 781 -62.09 -14.49 -2.38
C PHE A 781 -63.47 -13.83 -2.44
N THR A 782 -63.68 -12.97 -3.44
CA THR A 782 -65.03 -12.62 -3.92
C THR A 782 -65.41 -13.68 -4.93
N MET A 783 -66.46 -14.46 -4.65
CA MET A 783 -67.06 -15.36 -5.62
C MET A 783 -68.15 -14.62 -6.40
N TYR A 784 -68.09 -14.74 -7.72
CA TYR A 784 -69.11 -14.31 -8.67
C TYR A 784 -69.69 -15.56 -9.33
N HIS A 785 -71.01 -15.72 -9.25
CA HIS A 785 -71.78 -16.62 -10.10
C HIS A 785 -72.44 -15.77 -11.18
N VAL A 786 -72.32 -16.17 -12.45
CA VAL A 786 -72.87 -15.45 -13.60
C VAL A 786 -73.75 -16.42 -14.38
N LEU A 787 -75.05 -16.15 -14.44
CA LEU A 787 -76.04 -17.02 -15.08
C LEU A 787 -76.11 -16.82 -16.60
N VAL A 788 -76.57 -17.85 -17.32
CA VAL A 788 -76.77 -17.85 -18.78
C VAL A 788 -77.55 -16.62 -19.26
N GLY A 789 -76.87 -15.73 -19.97
CA GLY A 789 -77.47 -14.52 -20.54
C GLY A 789 -77.74 -13.39 -19.54
N GLU A 790 -77.17 -13.44 -18.33
CA GLU A 790 -77.09 -12.29 -17.43
C GLU A 790 -76.14 -11.20 -17.99
N THR A 791 -76.21 -9.99 -17.45
CA THR A 791 -75.30 -8.90 -17.82
C THR A 791 -74.06 -8.96 -16.95
N ILE A 792 -72.94 -9.42 -17.52
CA ILE A 792 -71.61 -9.38 -16.90
C ILE A 792 -71.32 -7.96 -16.38
N SER A 793 -70.78 -7.84 -15.18
CA SER A 793 -70.47 -6.55 -14.56
C SER A 793 -69.21 -5.92 -15.19
N ASP A 794 -69.11 -4.59 -15.15
CA ASP A 794 -67.93 -3.86 -15.65
C ASP A 794 -66.60 -4.34 -15.01
N GLU A 795 -66.65 -4.86 -13.77
CA GLU A 795 -65.50 -5.41 -13.03
C GLU A 795 -65.11 -6.80 -13.55
N VAL A 796 -66.07 -7.71 -13.68
CA VAL A 796 -65.84 -9.07 -14.21
C VAL A 796 -65.42 -9.00 -15.68
N GLN A 797 -66.05 -8.15 -16.48
CA GLN A 797 -65.67 -7.94 -17.88
C GLN A 797 -64.23 -7.43 -18.01
N ALA A 798 -63.78 -6.53 -17.12
CA ALA A 798 -62.40 -6.04 -17.14
C ALA A 798 -61.37 -7.14 -16.84
N ILE A 799 -61.69 -8.10 -15.96
CA ILE A 799 -60.86 -9.28 -15.67
C ILE A 799 -60.81 -10.21 -16.88
N LEU A 800 -61.95 -10.49 -17.51
CA LEU A 800 -62.04 -11.33 -18.72
C LEU A 800 -61.27 -10.70 -19.90
N ASP A 801 -61.52 -9.41 -20.18
CA ASP A 801 -60.85 -8.64 -21.23
C ASP A 801 -59.32 -8.61 -21.03
N GLN A 802 -58.85 -8.44 -19.79
CA GLN A 802 -57.43 -8.45 -19.45
C GLN A 802 -56.81 -9.83 -19.64
N SER A 803 -57.54 -10.89 -19.29
CA SER A 803 -57.07 -12.28 -19.33
C SER A 803 -57.20 -12.94 -20.71
N GLY A 804 -57.83 -12.26 -21.67
CA GLY A 804 -58.12 -12.78 -23.00
C GLY A 804 -59.24 -13.84 -23.04
N LEU A 805 -60.04 -13.94 -21.98
CA LEU A 805 -61.10 -14.94 -21.83
C LEU A 805 -62.46 -14.42 -22.32
N SER A 806 -63.33 -15.33 -22.72
CA SER A 806 -64.70 -15.04 -23.16
C SER A 806 -65.61 -16.27 -22.95
N PRO A 807 -65.94 -16.61 -21.69
CA PRO A 807 -66.81 -17.74 -21.34
C PRO A 807 -68.20 -17.63 -21.99
N VAL A 808 -68.85 -18.78 -22.22
CA VAL A 808 -70.10 -18.85 -23.02
C VAL A 808 -71.15 -19.76 -22.37
N GLY A 809 -71.71 -19.30 -21.26
CA GLY A 809 -72.78 -20.00 -20.55
C GLY A 809 -73.02 -19.40 -19.18
N GLU A 810 -73.29 -20.28 -18.22
CA GLU A 810 -73.12 -20.04 -16.80
C GLU A 810 -71.65 -20.23 -16.40
N PHE A 811 -71.11 -19.38 -15.51
CA PHE A 811 -69.74 -19.57 -14.99
C PHE A 811 -69.58 -19.07 -13.55
N TYR A 812 -68.59 -19.64 -12.86
CA TYR A 812 -68.13 -19.21 -11.55
C TYR A 812 -66.75 -18.55 -11.64
N LEU A 813 -66.53 -17.46 -10.91
CA LEU A 813 -65.27 -16.73 -10.87
C LEU A 813 -64.93 -16.32 -9.42
N TRP A 814 -63.82 -16.82 -8.89
CA TRP A 814 -63.28 -16.46 -7.57
C TRP A 814 -62.11 -15.49 -7.72
N VAL A 815 -62.25 -14.24 -7.25
CA VAL A 815 -61.24 -13.17 -7.37
C VAL A 815 -60.64 -12.84 -6.00
N ALA A 816 -59.31 -12.80 -5.89
CA ALA A 816 -58.62 -12.49 -4.63
C ALA A 816 -58.82 -11.03 -4.18
N LYS A 817 -59.32 -10.82 -2.94
CA LYS A 817 -59.75 -9.49 -2.44
C LYS A 817 -58.62 -8.50 -2.14
N ASP A 818 -57.44 -9.00 -1.83
CA ASP A 818 -56.21 -8.20 -1.67
C ASP A 818 -55.08 -8.91 -2.44
N PRO A 819 -54.88 -8.57 -3.73
CA PRO A 819 -53.83 -9.18 -4.54
C PRO A 819 -52.42 -9.06 -3.94
N ALA A 820 -52.11 -7.97 -3.22
CA ALA A 820 -50.79 -7.78 -2.62
C ALA A 820 -50.56 -8.66 -1.38
N SER A 821 -51.62 -9.01 -0.65
CA SER A 821 -51.56 -10.02 0.40
C SER A 821 -51.67 -11.45 -0.13
N PHE A 822 -52.47 -11.68 -1.15
CA PHE A 822 -52.60 -12.99 -1.78
C PHE A 822 -51.29 -13.41 -2.45
N TYR A 823 -50.68 -12.52 -3.26
CA TYR A 823 -49.37 -12.74 -3.87
C TYR A 823 -48.31 -13.13 -2.82
N ARG A 824 -48.16 -12.30 -1.78
CA ARG A 824 -47.14 -12.49 -0.74
C ARG A 824 -47.34 -13.75 0.10
N ASN A 825 -48.59 -14.13 0.38
CA ASN A 825 -48.90 -15.23 1.30
C ASN A 825 -49.02 -16.59 0.59
N TYR A 826 -49.43 -16.62 -0.68
CA TYR A 826 -49.73 -17.84 -1.44
C TYR A 826 -48.86 -17.96 -2.70
N VAL A 827 -49.03 -17.04 -3.66
CA VAL A 827 -48.42 -17.13 -5.01
C VAL A 827 -46.89 -17.16 -4.95
N LYS A 828 -46.28 -16.16 -4.30
CA LYS A 828 -44.84 -16.05 -4.08
C LYS A 828 -44.30 -17.10 -3.09
N ALA A 829 -45.18 -17.79 -2.38
CA ALA A 829 -44.84 -18.92 -1.51
C ALA A 829 -45.00 -20.29 -2.20
N GLY A 830 -45.55 -20.36 -3.42
CA GLY A 830 -45.84 -21.62 -4.12
C GLY A 830 -46.96 -22.45 -3.46
N LYS A 831 -47.86 -21.83 -2.70
CA LYS A 831 -48.91 -22.52 -1.93
C LYS A 831 -50.23 -22.57 -2.68
N ASN A 832 -50.55 -23.75 -3.18
CA ASN A 832 -51.69 -23.99 -4.06
C ASN A 832 -53.04 -23.89 -3.32
N VAL A 833 -54.05 -23.44 -4.05
CA VAL A 833 -55.45 -23.34 -3.64
C VAL A 833 -56.25 -24.38 -4.41
N THR A 834 -57.08 -25.14 -3.69
CA THR A 834 -58.02 -26.10 -4.27
C THR A 834 -59.44 -25.67 -3.95
N ILE A 835 -60.33 -25.61 -4.95
CA ILE A 835 -61.77 -25.39 -4.73
C ILE A 835 -62.50 -26.72 -4.86
N ASP A 836 -63.18 -27.16 -3.80
CA ASP A 836 -64.18 -28.22 -3.87
C ASP A 836 -65.50 -27.61 -4.38
N LEU A 837 -66.02 -28.16 -5.47
CA LEU A 837 -67.25 -27.72 -6.13
C LEU A 837 -68.22 -28.92 -6.22
N PRO A 838 -69.01 -29.21 -5.16
CA PRO A 838 -70.00 -30.27 -5.19
C PRO A 838 -71.11 -29.97 -6.19
N ALA A 839 -71.53 -30.95 -6.97
CA ALA A 839 -72.49 -30.80 -8.06
C ALA A 839 -73.47 -31.98 -8.14
N TYR A 840 -74.65 -31.72 -8.71
CA TYR A 840 -75.65 -32.73 -9.03
C TYR A 840 -75.81 -32.84 -10.56
N LEU A 841 -75.64 -34.04 -11.12
CA LEU A 841 -75.69 -34.28 -12.56
C LEU A 841 -77.12 -34.25 -13.10
N THR A 842 -77.45 -33.19 -13.82
CA THR A 842 -78.77 -32.97 -14.46
C THR A 842 -78.86 -33.49 -15.88
N ALA A 843 -77.74 -33.89 -16.50
CA ALA A 843 -77.67 -34.45 -17.84
C ALA A 843 -78.56 -35.70 -18.06
N ASP A 844 -79.02 -35.86 -19.31
CA ASP A 844 -79.79 -36.99 -19.79
C ASP A 844 -78.96 -38.29 -19.80
N ALA A 845 -79.64 -39.45 -19.74
CA ALA A 845 -79.02 -40.77 -19.78
C ALA A 845 -78.06 -40.95 -20.98
N GLY A 846 -76.92 -41.58 -20.74
CA GLY A 846 -75.86 -41.81 -21.73
C GLY A 846 -74.92 -40.63 -21.97
N THR A 847 -75.23 -39.44 -21.44
CA THR A 847 -74.41 -38.24 -21.64
C THR A 847 -73.10 -38.33 -20.87
N VAL A 848 -72.00 -38.04 -21.55
CA VAL A 848 -70.70 -37.72 -20.90
C VAL A 848 -70.69 -36.23 -20.59
N VAL A 849 -70.49 -35.90 -19.31
CA VAL A 849 -70.43 -34.53 -18.79
C VAL A 849 -68.96 -34.10 -18.73
N PRO A 850 -68.51 -33.17 -19.59
CA PRO A 850 -67.16 -32.60 -19.54
C PRO A 850 -67.07 -31.47 -18.51
N ASN A 851 -65.86 -31.19 -18.00
CA ASN A 851 -65.61 -29.99 -17.19
C ASN A 851 -64.12 -29.60 -17.16
N ASP A 852 -63.77 -28.31 -17.32
CA ASP A 852 -62.40 -27.76 -17.12
C ASP A 852 -62.43 -26.38 -16.42
N PHE A 853 -61.28 -25.78 -16.11
CA PHE A 853 -61.25 -24.44 -15.50
C PHE A 853 -59.98 -23.65 -15.89
N TYR A 854 -59.98 -22.34 -15.62
CA TYR A 854 -58.86 -21.43 -15.85
C TYR A 854 -58.33 -20.83 -14.53
N GLN A 855 -57.02 -20.92 -14.33
CA GLN A 855 -56.28 -20.11 -13.36
C GLN A 855 -55.84 -18.80 -14.03
N ILE A 856 -55.96 -17.66 -13.33
CA ILE A 856 -55.71 -16.33 -13.89
C ILE A 856 -54.74 -15.57 -12.97
N ASP A 857 -53.50 -15.34 -13.41
CA ASP A 857 -52.44 -14.76 -12.59
C ASP A 857 -51.77 -13.56 -13.25
N PHE A 858 -51.73 -12.43 -12.54
CA PHE A 858 -51.23 -11.16 -13.05
C PHE A 858 -51.91 -10.72 -14.38
N GLY A 859 -53.13 -11.20 -14.62
CA GLY A 859 -53.86 -11.01 -15.89
C GLY A 859 -53.51 -12.01 -17.01
N ASN A 860 -52.85 -13.14 -16.72
CA ASN A 860 -52.58 -14.22 -17.67
C ASN A 860 -53.43 -15.45 -17.34
N ALA A 861 -54.18 -15.99 -18.31
CA ALA A 861 -54.97 -17.21 -18.12
C ALA A 861 -54.22 -18.49 -18.49
N TYR A 862 -54.41 -19.55 -17.70
CA TYR A 862 -53.85 -20.89 -17.85
C TYR A 862 -54.96 -21.94 -17.63
N GLN A 863 -55.21 -22.81 -18.61
CA GLN A 863 -56.31 -23.80 -18.59
C GLN A 863 -55.87 -25.11 -17.92
N SER A 864 -56.78 -25.79 -17.21
CA SER A 864 -56.57 -27.10 -16.62
C SER A 864 -56.65 -28.24 -17.63
N ASN A 865 -56.44 -29.48 -17.17
CA ASN A 865 -56.99 -30.64 -17.87
C ASN A 865 -58.53 -30.61 -17.85
N LEU A 866 -59.12 -31.25 -18.87
CA LEU A 866 -60.53 -31.62 -18.91
C LEU A 866 -60.74 -32.89 -18.09
N VAL A 867 -61.81 -32.95 -17.29
CA VAL A 867 -62.35 -34.18 -16.69
C VAL A 867 -63.72 -34.52 -17.26
N THR A 868 -64.14 -35.77 -17.12
CA THR A 868 -65.36 -36.33 -17.70
C THR A 868 -66.04 -37.33 -16.76
N VAL A 869 -67.37 -37.41 -16.79
CA VAL A 869 -68.11 -38.51 -16.13
C VAL A 869 -69.37 -38.85 -16.94
N GLN A 870 -69.73 -40.13 -17.03
CA GLN A 870 -70.90 -40.56 -17.81
C GLN A 870 -72.12 -40.85 -16.92
N VAL A 871 -73.28 -40.29 -17.27
CA VAL A 871 -74.58 -40.71 -16.74
C VAL A 871 -75.00 -42.01 -17.46
N PRO A 872 -75.33 -43.11 -16.77
CA PRO A 872 -75.63 -44.38 -17.42
C PRO A 872 -76.89 -44.34 -18.31
N ASP A 873 -76.84 -45.06 -19.44
CA ASP A 873 -78.00 -45.39 -20.30
C ASP A 873 -78.29 -46.89 -20.20
N VAL A 874 -79.01 -47.27 -19.15
CA VAL A 874 -79.23 -48.66 -18.72
C VAL A 874 -80.65 -48.86 -18.19
N SER A 875 -81.13 -50.09 -18.27
CA SER A 875 -82.39 -50.54 -17.67
C SER A 875 -82.23 -52.01 -17.29
N PRO A 876 -82.81 -52.47 -16.16
CA PRO A 876 -82.94 -53.90 -15.91
C PRO A 876 -83.85 -54.55 -16.97
N GLU A 877 -83.64 -55.83 -17.25
CA GLU A 877 -84.57 -56.65 -18.05
C GLU A 877 -85.47 -57.51 -17.14
N LYS A 878 -86.63 -57.94 -17.66
CA LYS A 878 -87.57 -58.77 -16.89
C LYS A 878 -88.37 -59.66 -17.83
N HIS A 879 -88.36 -60.96 -17.55
CA HIS A 879 -89.00 -61.96 -18.39
C HIS A 879 -89.85 -62.93 -17.58
N ALA A 880 -91.00 -63.32 -18.11
CA ALA A 880 -91.70 -64.52 -17.67
C ALA A 880 -91.10 -65.74 -18.39
N ILE A 881 -90.69 -66.79 -17.68
CA ILE A 881 -90.04 -67.97 -18.29
C ILE A 881 -90.63 -69.30 -17.79
N SER A 882 -90.49 -70.35 -18.61
CA SER A 882 -90.96 -71.70 -18.30
C SER A 882 -90.15 -72.39 -17.18
N THR A 883 -90.85 -73.11 -16.29
CA THR A 883 -90.24 -73.92 -15.20
C THR A 883 -89.78 -75.32 -15.65
N ASP A 884 -89.92 -75.66 -16.94
CA ASP A 884 -89.58 -76.98 -17.48
C ASP A 884 -88.06 -77.23 -17.66
N GLY A 885 -87.23 -76.25 -17.29
CA GLY A 885 -85.77 -76.29 -17.46
C GLY A 885 -85.29 -75.95 -18.87
N THR A 886 -86.15 -75.40 -19.72
CA THR A 886 -85.74 -74.81 -21.01
C THR A 886 -85.58 -73.29 -20.98
N ASN A 887 -86.05 -72.63 -19.91
CA ASN A 887 -86.08 -71.17 -19.75
C ASN A 887 -86.72 -70.46 -20.96
N THR A 888 -87.78 -71.05 -21.53
CA THR A 888 -88.49 -70.48 -22.67
C THR A 888 -89.21 -69.21 -22.22
N VAL A 889 -88.87 -68.06 -22.83
CA VAL A 889 -89.53 -66.77 -22.58
C VAL A 889 -91.00 -66.80 -23.00
N LEU A 890 -91.87 -66.28 -22.13
CA LEU A 890 -93.34 -66.30 -22.18
C LEU A 890 -93.94 -64.88 -22.29
N ASP A 891 -93.11 -63.85 -22.43
CA ASP A 891 -93.55 -62.46 -22.51
C ASP A 891 -94.55 -62.25 -23.65
N ASN A 892 -95.66 -61.56 -23.35
CA ASN A 892 -96.79 -61.32 -24.25
C ASN A 892 -97.42 -62.62 -24.81
N GLN A 893 -97.20 -63.77 -24.16
CA GLN A 893 -97.80 -65.06 -24.50
C GLN A 893 -98.80 -65.51 -23.43
N THR A 894 -99.58 -66.53 -23.77
CA THR A 894 -100.56 -67.15 -22.89
C THR A 894 -99.89 -68.13 -21.92
N VAL A 895 -100.04 -67.88 -20.63
CA VAL A 895 -99.74 -68.79 -19.52
C VAL A 895 -101.04 -69.50 -19.10
N GLY A 896 -100.98 -70.81 -18.81
CA GLY A 896 -102.14 -71.60 -18.41
C GLY A 896 -102.61 -71.33 -16.98
N LEU A 897 -103.92 -71.41 -16.75
CA LEU A 897 -104.47 -71.35 -15.39
C LEU A 897 -104.02 -72.58 -14.57
N GLY A 898 -103.31 -72.33 -13.46
CA GLY A 898 -102.64 -73.35 -12.63
C GLY A 898 -101.27 -73.78 -13.15
N GLU A 899 -100.70 -73.08 -14.14
CA GLU A 899 -99.30 -73.23 -14.54
C GLU A 899 -98.37 -72.50 -13.56
N VAL A 900 -97.13 -72.99 -13.44
CA VAL A 900 -96.09 -72.39 -12.59
C VAL A 900 -94.98 -71.87 -13.50
N ILE A 901 -94.72 -70.57 -13.39
CA ILE A 901 -93.70 -69.83 -14.16
C ILE A 901 -92.63 -69.28 -13.22
N ASN A 902 -91.47 -68.93 -13.75
CA ASN A 902 -90.51 -68.08 -13.06
C ASN A 902 -90.56 -66.68 -13.68
N TYR A 903 -90.52 -65.64 -12.86
CA TYR A 903 -90.11 -64.32 -13.31
C TYR A 903 -88.59 -64.20 -13.16
N LEU A 904 -87.88 -64.06 -14.27
CA LEU A 904 -86.50 -63.58 -14.29
C LEU A 904 -86.53 -62.08 -14.04
N LEU A 905 -85.84 -61.67 -12.97
CA LEU A 905 -85.44 -60.32 -12.62
C LEU A 905 -83.98 -60.21 -13.04
N ASP A 906 -83.72 -59.60 -14.18
CA ASP A 906 -82.38 -59.35 -14.70
C ASP A 906 -81.86 -58.04 -14.11
N GLY A 907 -80.61 -58.02 -13.68
CA GLY A 907 -79.99 -56.84 -13.08
C GLY A 907 -79.68 -55.75 -14.10
N ILE A 908 -79.14 -54.63 -13.61
CA ILE A 908 -78.21 -53.83 -14.41
C ILE A 908 -76.80 -54.31 -14.07
N GLU A 909 -76.05 -54.76 -15.08
CA GLU A 909 -74.60 -54.98 -14.95
C GLU A 909 -73.92 -53.62 -14.77
N ILE A 910 -73.29 -53.42 -13.61
CA ILE A 910 -72.41 -52.28 -13.33
C ILE A 910 -71.15 -52.43 -14.21
N PRO A 911 -70.78 -51.41 -15.01
CA PRO A 911 -69.63 -51.47 -15.91
C PRO A 911 -68.29 -51.40 -15.15
N GLU A 912 -67.20 -51.76 -15.84
CA GLU A 912 -65.85 -51.95 -15.29
C GLU A 912 -65.24 -50.73 -14.55
N HIS A 913 -65.73 -49.53 -14.81
CA HIS A 913 -65.31 -48.28 -14.19
C HIS A 913 -66.54 -47.50 -13.74
N HIS A 914 -66.74 -47.42 -12.42
CA HIS A 914 -67.99 -46.96 -11.80
C HIS A 914 -67.75 -46.18 -10.50
N ASP A 915 -68.78 -45.53 -9.96
CA ASP A 915 -68.76 -44.91 -8.63
C ASP A 915 -68.90 -45.92 -7.49
N THR A 916 -68.54 -45.54 -6.25
CA THR A 916 -68.62 -46.45 -5.10
C THR A 916 -70.04 -46.95 -4.89
N LEU A 917 -70.26 -48.26 -5.04
CA LEU A 917 -71.57 -48.87 -4.81
C LEU A 917 -71.89 -48.89 -3.31
N TRP A 918 -73.05 -48.33 -2.96
CA TRP A 918 -73.58 -48.30 -1.59
C TRP A 918 -75.04 -48.79 -1.50
N GLN A 919 -75.75 -48.93 -2.62
CA GLN A 919 -77.03 -49.62 -2.70
C GLN A 919 -77.15 -50.41 -4.01
N TYR A 920 -77.60 -51.67 -3.90
CA TYR A 920 -78.10 -52.45 -5.02
C TYR A 920 -79.27 -53.31 -4.54
N ASP A 921 -80.49 -52.93 -4.93
CA ASP A 921 -81.73 -53.60 -4.54
C ASP A 921 -82.48 -54.11 -5.78
N LEU A 922 -83.17 -55.26 -5.66
CA LEU A 922 -84.15 -55.73 -6.65
C LEU A 922 -85.52 -55.83 -5.99
N THR A 923 -86.52 -55.11 -6.54
CA THR A 923 -87.89 -55.06 -6.01
C THR A 923 -88.87 -55.48 -7.09
N ASP A 924 -89.51 -56.63 -6.91
CA ASP A 924 -90.58 -57.16 -7.77
C ASP A 924 -91.95 -56.81 -7.18
N ILE A 925 -92.87 -56.34 -8.03
CA ILE A 925 -94.24 -55.97 -7.66
C ILE A 925 -95.20 -56.87 -8.45
N MET A 926 -95.57 -57.98 -7.83
CA MET A 926 -96.38 -59.04 -8.39
C MET A 926 -97.88 -58.72 -8.32
N ASP A 927 -98.61 -58.94 -9.41
CA ASP A 927 -100.07 -58.92 -9.40
C ASP A 927 -100.66 -60.13 -8.66
N THR A 928 -100.83 -59.96 -7.34
CA THR A 928 -101.42 -60.95 -6.42
C THR A 928 -102.90 -61.29 -6.68
N VAL A 929 -103.56 -60.64 -7.65
CA VAL A 929 -104.89 -61.06 -8.12
C VAL A 929 -104.77 -62.26 -9.06
N HIS A 930 -103.73 -62.29 -9.90
CA HIS A 930 -103.57 -63.29 -10.95
C HIS A 930 -102.45 -64.29 -10.69
N ASP A 931 -101.39 -63.92 -9.97
CA ASP A 931 -100.28 -64.81 -9.60
C ASP A 931 -100.16 -64.98 -8.08
N ARG A 932 -99.69 -66.17 -7.68
CA ARG A 932 -99.32 -66.48 -6.30
C ARG A 932 -97.86 -66.87 -6.22
N TYR A 933 -97.04 -66.01 -5.62
CA TYR A 933 -95.67 -66.37 -5.22
C TYR A 933 -95.67 -67.67 -4.41
N THR A 934 -94.85 -68.65 -4.82
CA THR A 934 -94.86 -69.99 -4.20
C THR A 934 -94.01 -70.06 -2.91
N GLY A 935 -93.19 -69.05 -2.65
CA GLY A 935 -92.14 -69.07 -1.64
C GLY A 935 -90.80 -69.61 -2.16
N ASN A 936 -90.73 -70.05 -3.41
CA ASN A 936 -89.48 -70.53 -4.03
C ASN A 936 -88.84 -69.42 -4.88
N TYR A 937 -87.54 -69.23 -4.72
CA TYR A 937 -86.73 -68.36 -5.56
C TYR A 937 -85.31 -68.91 -5.64
N HIS A 938 -84.60 -68.57 -6.71
CA HIS A 938 -83.16 -68.79 -6.89
C HIS A 938 -82.54 -67.48 -7.37
N GLY A 939 -81.32 -67.16 -6.97
CA GLY A 939 -80.65 -65.94 -7.39
C GLY A 939 -79.13 -66.09 -7.39
N GLU A 940 -78.49 -65.22 -8.14
CA GLU A 940 -77.06 -65.25 -8.43
C GLU A 940 -76.49 -63.84 -8.29
N ILE A 941 -75.32 -63.72 -7.66
CA ILE A 941 -74.51 -62.50 -7.63
C ILE A 941 -73.23 -62.79 -8.38
N ILE A 942 -72.89 -61.91 -9.32
CA ILE A 942 -71.77 -62.07 -10.24
C ILE A 942 -70.90 -60.82 -10.14
N GLY A 943 -69.58 -60.99 -10.14
CA GLY A 943 -68.66 -59.87 -10.31
C GLY A 943 -67.35 -60.31 -10.95
N THR A 944 -66.85 -59.53 -11.93
CA THR A 944 -65.67 -59.87 -12.73
C THR A 944 -64.70 -58.69 -12.89
N LYS A 945 -63.51 -58.94 -13.45
CA LYS A 945 -62.45 -57.94 -13.71
C LYS A 945 -61.86 -57.21 -12.50
N TYR A 946 -62.09 -57.69 -11.28
CA TYR A 946 -61.44 -57.13 -10.09
C TYR A 946 -59.95 -57.47 -10.12
N VAL A 947 -59.09 -56.54 -9.74
CA VAL A 947 -57.64 -56.75 -9.64
C VAL A 947 -57.18 -56.47 -8.20
N ALA A 948 -56.50 -57.45 -7.59
CA ALA A 948 -55.98 -57.27 -6.23
C ALA A 948 -54.87 -56.22 -6.20
N SER A 949 -55.13 -55.06 -5.57
CA SER A 949 -54.18 -53.95 -5.47
C SER A 949 -53.03 -54.18 -4.49
N GLU A 950 -53.14 -55.20 -3.63
CA GLU A 950 -52.11 -55.72 -2.73
C GLU A 950 -52.35 -57.23 -2.48
N ASP A 951 -51.55 -57.88 -1.62
CA ASP A 951 -51.77 -59.27 -1.17
C ASP A 951 -53.07 -59.37 -0.34
N LEU A 952 -54.20 -59.56 -1.03
CA LEU A 952 -55.56 -59.51 -0.50
C LEU A 952 -55.98 -60.84 0.15
N THR A 953 -56.92 -60.81 1.10
CA THR A 953 -57.52 -62.01 1.70
C THR A 953 -59.01 -61.78 1.95
N LEU A 954 -59.87 -62.50 1.23
CA LEU A 954 -61.32 -62.31 1.24
C LEU A 954 -62.04 -63.37 2.09
N ALA A 955 -63.22 -62.99 2.61
CA ALA A 955 -64.07 -63.86 3.43
C ALA A 955 -64.85 -64.92 2.62
N TYR A 956 -64.65 -64.95 1.30
CA TYR A 956 -65.38 -65.74 0.33
C TYR A 956 -64.44 -66.37 -0.71
N ASP A 957 -64.94 -67.37 -1.43
CA ASP A 957 -64.21 -68.00 -2.54
C ASP A 957 -64.17 -67.07 -3.76
N VAL A 958 -63.02 -66.97 -4.42
CA VAL A 958 -62.86 -66.24 -5.70
C VAL A 958 -62.30 -67.14 -6.80
N ILE A 959 -62.47 -66.71 -8.05
CA ILE A 959 -62.11 -67.45 -9.25
C ILE A 959 -61.10 -66.64 -10.06
N THR A 960 -59.89 -67.17 -10.25
CA THR A 960 -58.82 -66.60 -11.10
C THR A 960 -58.67 -67.42 -12.38
N ASP A 961 -57.93 -66.92 -13.37
CA ASP A 961 -57.86 -67.51 -14.73
C ASP A 961 -59.27 -67.78 -15.32
N TYR A 962 -60.24 -66.91 -15.02
CA TYR A 962 -61.65 -67.22 -15.18
C TYR A 962 -62.14 -67.05 -16.62
N THR A 963 -63.30 -67.62 -16.91
CA THR A 963 -64.04 -67.47 -18.16
C THR A 963 -65.53 -67.48 -17.82
N VAL A 964 -66.21 -66.40 -18.21
CA VAL A 964 -67.67 -66.31 -18.22
C VAL A 964 -68.20 -67.15 -19.37
N ASN A 965 -69.08 -68.10 -19.08
CA ASN A 965 -69.68 -68.98 -20.08
C ASN A 965 -70.91 -68.32 -20.73
N ALA A 966 -71.36 -68.89 -21.85
CA ALA A 966 -72.56 -68.41 -22.58
C ALA A 966 -73.90 -68.69 -21.86
N ASP A 967 -73.85 -69.16 -20.62
CA ASP A 967 -74.97 -69.36 -19.70
C ASP A 967 -74.80 -68.53 -18.40
N GLY A 968 -73.94 -67.50 -18.42
CA GLY A 968 -73.62 -66.64 -17.27
C GLY A 968 -72.64 -67.25 -16.27
N SER A 969 -72.52 -68.58 -16.23
CA SER A 969 -71.71 -69.26 -15.20
C SER A 969 -70.22 -68.96 -15.32
N ILE A 970 -69.55 -68.67 -14.19
CA ILE A 970 -68.10 -68.44 -14.16
C ILE A 970 -67.35 -69.76 -13.90
N SER A 971 -66.28 -69.98 -14.67
CA SER A 971 -65.40 -71.15 -14.51
C SER A 971 -63.92 -70.74 -14.52
N GLY A 972 -63.09 -71.35 -13.65
CA GLY A 972 -61.66 -71.02 -13.51
C GLY A 972 -61.00 -71.72 -12.33
N THR A 973 -59.90 -71.16 -11.85
CA THR A 973 -59.15 -71.64 -10.67
C THR A 973 -59.73 -71.02 -9.40
N VAL A 974 -60.28 -71.84 -8.49
CA VAL A 974 -60.87 -71.34 -7.24
C VAL A 974 -59.80 -71.17 -6.15
N ILE A 975 -59.62 -69.93 -5.67
CA ILE A 975 -58.94 -69.60 -4.40
C ILE A 975 -60.00 -69.61 -3.30
N LYS A 976 -59.67 -70.16 -2.11
CA LYS A 976 -60.64 -70.35 -1.04
C LYS A 976 -60.68 -69.19 -0.06
N ALA A 977 -61.85 -68.96 0.55
CA ALA A 977 -62.04 -68.00 1.62
C ALA A 977 -60.94 -68.11 2.70
N GLY A 978 -60.21 -67.02 2.92
CA GLY A 978 -59.08 -66.96 3.86
C GLY A 978 -57.71 -67.39 3.33
N ASP A 979 -57.58 -67.84 2.07
CA ASP A 979 -56.30 -67.92 1.36
C ASP A 979 -55.93 -66.55 0.73
N VAL A 980 -54.64 -66.32 0.47
CA VAL A 980 -54.14 -65.04 -0.09
C VAL A 980 -54.28 -65.00 -1.61
N ILE A 981 -54.81 -63.89 -2.12
CA ILE A 981 -54.85 -63.50 -3.53
C ILE A 981 -53.67 -62.54 -3.76
N PRO A 982 -52.66 -62.89 -4.58
CA PRO A 982 -51.47 -62.05 -4.73
C PRO A 982 -51.74 -60.71 -5.43
N GLU A 983 -50.95 -59.69 -5.09
CA GLU A 983 -50.93 -58.39 -5.79
C GLU A 983 -50.88 -58.56 -7.33
N GLY A 984 -51.72 -57.80 -8.05
CA GLY A 984 -51.85 -57.83 -9.51
C GLY A 984 -52.62 -59.02 -10.09
N THR A 985 -53.22 -59.87 -9.25
CA THR A 985 -54.07 -60.99 -9.71
C THR A 985 -55.47 -60.51 -10.07
N GLU A 986 -55.91 -60.79 -11.30
CA GLU A 986 -57.31 -60.61 -11.71
C GLU A 986 -58.20 -61.75 -11.18
N TYR A 987 -59.35 -61.40 -10.61
CA TYR A 987 -60.30 -62.33 -10.03
C TYR A 987 -61.77 -61.96 -10.31
N ALA A 988 -62.62 -62.96 -10.14
CA ALA A 988 -64.07 -62.86 -10.17
C ALA A 988 -64.68 -63.55 -8.93
N PHE A 989 -65.92 -63.20 -8.58
CA PHE A 989 -66.73 -63.93 -7.61
C PHE A 989 -68.10 -64.29 -8.20
N TYR A 990 -68.68 -65.36 -7.66
CA TYR A 990 -69.95 -65.91 -8.11
C TYR A 990 -70.64 -66.62 -6.94
N PHE A 991 -71.78 -66.08 -6.52
CA PHE A 991 -72.58 -66.63 -5.41
C PHE A 991 -73.94 -67.08 -5.92
N THR A 992 -74.44 -68.20 -5.38
CA THR A 992 -75.76 -68.74 -5.72
C THR A 992 -76.57 -68.94 -4.46
N PHE A 993 -77.82 -68.48 -4.44
CA PHE A 993 -78.64 -68.45 -3.23
C PHE A 993 -80.13 -68.71 -3.52
N ASN A 994 -80.84 -69.24 -2.53
CA ASN A 994 -82.26 -69.58 -2.63
C ASN A 994 -82.92 -69.61 -1.24
N GLN A 995 -84.22 -69.91 -1.20
CA GLN A 995 -85.04 -69.97 0.01
C GLN A 995 -84.61 -71.01 1.06
N VAL A 996 -83.64 -71.88 0.75
CA VAL A 996 -83.04 -72.83 1.71
C VAL A 996 -81.52 -72.66 1.89
N THR A 997 -80.91 -71.59 1.37
CA THR A 997 -79.49 -71.28 1.58
C THR A 997 -79.19 -71.01 3.05
N ASN A 998 -78.21 -71.74 3.59
CA ASN A 998 -77.73 -71.62 4.96
C ASN A 998 -76.20 -71.55 4.94
N GLU A 999 -75.68 -70.58 4.20
CA GLU A 999 -74.27 -70.24 4.12
C GLU A 999 -74.05 -68.90 4.83
N GLU A 1000 -73.09 -68.85 5.76
CA GLU A 1000 -72.96 -67.75 6.73
C GLU A 1000 -72.57 -66.44 6.05
N PHE A 1001 -71.67 -66.49 5.05
CA PHE A 1001 -71.28 -65.32 4.26
C PHE A 1001 -72.43 -64.81 3.37
N VAL A 1002 -73.01 -65.69 2.55
CA VAL A 1002 -74.11 -65.33 1.63
C VAL A 1002 -75.31 -64.72 2.38
N ASN A 1003 -75.66 -65.28 3.55
CA ASN A 1003 -76.73 -64.75 4.39
C ASN A 1003 -76.35 -63.49 5.20
N SER A 1004 -75.08 -63.03 5.11
CA SER A 1004 -74.68 -61.69 5.57
C SER A 1004 -74.72 -60.64 4.46
N ILE A 1005 -74.49 -61.02 3.19
CA ILE A 1005 -74.47 -60.08 2.05
C ILE A 1005 -75.79 -59.96 1.29
N VAL A 1006 -76.74 -60.89 1.47
CA VAL A 1006 -78.06 -60.88 0.80
C VAL A 1006 -79.20 -61.00 1.81
N LYS A 1007 -80.21 -60.14 1.66
CA LYS A 1007 -81.45 -60.17 2.43
C LYS A 1007 -82.68 -60.14 1.53
N VAL A 1008 -83.44 -61.24 1.51
CA VAL A 1008 -84.70 -61.38 0.78
C VAL A 1008 -85.91 -61.23 1.73
N THR A 1009 -86.96 -60.57 1.25
CA THR A 1009 -88.23 -60.32 1.95
C THR A 1009 -89.43 -60.44 1.01
N TRP A 1010 -90.60 -60.79 1.56
CA TRP A 1010 -91.89 -60.82 0.87
C TRP A 1010 -92.96 -60.17 1.75
N ASP A 1011 -93.73 -59.25 1.18
CA ASP A 1011 -94.92 -58.67 1.79
C ASP A 1011 -96.17 -59.14 1.04
N GLU A 1012 -96.94 -60.04 1.68
CA GLU A 1012 -98.15 -60.66 1.12
C GLU A 1012 -99.33 -59.67 1.04
N GLU A 1013 -99.34 -58.57 1.80
CA GLU A 1013 -100.40 -57.55 1.71
C GLU A 1013 -100.09 -56.50 0.62
N ALA A 1014 -98.80 -56.24 0.35
CA ALA A 1014 -98.37 -55.33 -0.71
C ALA A 1014 -98.15 -56.02 -2.08
N GLY A 1015 -97.93 -57.33 -2.10
CA GLY A 1015 -97.53 -58.08 -3.31
C GLY A 1015 -96.07 -57.86 -3.71
N VAL A 1016 -95.22 -57.43 -2.77
CA VAL A 1016 -93.84 -57.00 -3.04
C VAL A 1016 -92.85 -58.05 -2.58
N TRP A 1017 -92.02 -58.54 -3.50
CA TRP A 1017 -90.80 -59.29 -3.20
C TRP A 1017 -89.62 -58.33 -3.30
N LYS A 1018 -88.71 -58.35 -2.31
CA LYS A 1018 -87.51 -57.49 -2.34
C LYS A 1018 -86.25 -58.21 -1.86
N LEU A 1019 -85.20 -58.09 -2.66
CA LEU A 1019 -83.80 -58.35 -2.31
C LEU A 1019 -83.07 -57.03 -2.03
N VAL A 1020 -82.19 -57.08 -1.04
CA VAL A 1020 -81.21 -56.05 -0.68
C VAL A 1020 -79.83 -56.69 -0.62
N VAL A 1021 -78.84 -56.10 -1.28
CA VAL A 1021 -77.42 -56.42 -1.08
C VAL A 1021 -76.85 -55.56 0.05
N ASP A 1022 -75.94 -56.10 0.85
CA ASP A 1022 -75.33 -55.37 1.98
C ASP A 1022 -74.35 -54.26 1.54
N SER A 1023 -74.46 -53.10 2.21
CA SER A 1023 -73.68 -51.89 1.87
C SER A 1023 -72.19 -52.00 2.24
N ASP A 1024 -71.82 -52.71 3.31
CA ASP A 1024 -70.41 -52.87 3.67
C ASP A 1024 -69.73 -53.80 2.65
N PHE A 1025 -70.47 -54.79 2.12
CA PHE A 1025 -70.01 -55.62 1.02
C PHE A 1025 -69.86 -54.84 -0.29
N LEU A 1026 -70.88 -54.07 -0.72
CA LEU A 1026 -70.83 -53.27 -1.95
C LEU A 1026 -69.65 -52.28 -1.94
N GLN A 1027 -69.45 -51.55 -0.84
CA GLN A 1027 -68.32 -50.60 -0.71
C GLN A 1027 -66.96 -51.31 -0.70
N SER A 1028 -66.90 -52.58 -0.24
CA SER A 1028 -65.67 -53.37 -0.26
C SER A 1028 -65.22 -53.84 -1.65
N LEU A 1029 -66.06 -53.64 -2.68
CA LEU A 1029 -65.72 -53.93 -4.09
C LEU A 1029 -64.86 -52.83 -4.73
N GLY A 1030 -64.93 -51.60 -4.21
CA GLY A 1030 -64.25 -50.43 -4.80
C GLY A 1030 -64.99 -49.86 -6.01
N ILE A 1031 -64.21 -49.30 -6.95
CA ILE A 1031 -64.68 -48.56 -8.15
C ILE A 1031 -64.23 -49.20 -9.48
N VAL A 1032 -63.56 -50.37 -9.43
CA VAL A 1032 -63.06 -51.08 -10.61
C VAL A 1032 -63.43 -52.57 -10.54
N GLY A 1033 -64.20 -53.01 -11.53
CA GLY A 1033 -64.79 -54.34 -11.62
C GLY A 1033 -66.20 -54.25 -12.18
N THR A 1034 -66.83 -55.40 -12.45
CA THR A 1034 -68.26 -55.45 -12.80
C THR A 1034 -69.06 -56.06 -11.65
N PHE A 1035 -70.34 -55.68 -11.54
CA PHE A 1035 -71.24 -56.21 -10.52
C PHE A 1035 -72.65 -56.41 -11.09
N ASP A 1036 -73.24 -57.58 -10.85
CA ASP A 1036 -74.57 -57.94 -11.36
C ASP A 1036 -75.31 -58.88 -10.39
N VAL A 1037 -76.64 -58.81 -10.38
CA VAL A 1037 -77.51 -59.62 -9.52
C VAL A 1037 -78.74 -60.07 -10.30
N ASN A 1038 -78.89 -61.37 -10.50
CA ASN A 1038 -80.03 -61.97 -11.22
C ASN A 1038 -80.88 -62.83 -10.29
N THR A 1039 -82.19 -62.87 -10.48
CA THR A 1039 -83.11 -63.67 -9.65
C THR A 1039 -84.26 -64.27 -10.45
N TRP A 1040 -84.61 -65.52 -10.13
CA TRP A 1040 -85.75 -66.25 -10.64
C TRP A 1040 -86.78 -66.45 -9.53
N LEU A 1041 -87.95 -65.85 -9.68
CA LEU A 1041 -89.04 -65.82 -8.70
C LEU A 1041 -90.20 -66.74 -9.15
N GLU A 1042 -90.49 -67.82 -8.42
CA GLU A 1042 -91.49 -68.81 -8.84
C GLU A 1042 -92.93 -68.39 -8.45
N ALA A 1043 -93.84 -68.37 -9.43
CA ALA A 1043 -95.23 -67.94 -9.28
C ALA A 1043 -96.22 -68.93 -9.92
N GLU A 1044 -97.35 -69.18 -9.26
CA GLU A 1044 -98.47 -69.99 -9.77
C GLU A 1044 -99.61 -69.11 -10.28
N ARG A 1045 -100.05 -69.29 -11.53
CA ARG A 1045 -101.13 -68.54 -12.17
C ARG A 1045 -102.49 -68.97 -11.62
N ILE A 1046 -103.12 -68.12 -10.80
CA ILE A 1046 -104.36 -68.41 -10.05
C ILE A 1046 -105.64 -67.79 -10.65
N ALA A 1047 -105.54 -66.84 -11.58
CA ALA A 1047 -106.71 -66.27 -12.27
C ALA A 1047 -106.44 -66.00 -13.77
N SER A 1048 -107.51 -65.64 -14.50
CA SER A 1048 -107.50 -65.32 -15.94
C SER A 1048 -107.62 -63.81 -16.17
N GLY A 1049 -106.76 -63.25 -17.02
CA GLY A 1049 -106.66 -61.82 -17.35
C GLY A 1049 -105.31 -61.49 -17.98
N ASP A 1050 -105.09 -60.22 -18.33
CA ASP A 1050 -103.75 -59.67 -18.55
C ASP A 1050 -103.05 -59.56 -17.18
N VAL A 1051 -101.82 -60.06 -17.08
CA VAL A 1051 -101.06 -60.14 -15.82
C VAL A 1051 -99.75 -59.37 -15.98
N HIS A 1052 -99.66 -58.28 -15.23
CA HIS A 1052 -98.53 -57.37 -15.18
C HIS A 1052 -97.61 -57.74 -14.01
N ASN A 1053 -96.30 -57.68 -14.22
CA ASN A 1053 -95.33 -57.73 -13.13
C ASN A 1053 -94.20 -56.71 -13.41
N ILE A 1054 -93.90 -55.88 -12.40
CA ILE A 1054 -92.91 -54.79 -12.48
C ILE A 1054 -91.63 -55.20 -11.75
N LEU A 1055 -90.47 -54.76 -12.25
CA LEU A 1055 -89.19 -54.79 -11.53
C LEU A 1055 -88.70 -53.36 -11.36
N ILE A 1056 -88.27 -53.01 -10.15
CA ILE A 1056 -87.49 -51.82 -9.84
C ILE A 1056 -86.14 -52.28 -9.31
N ASN A 1057 -85.06 -51.93 -10.00
CA ASN A 1057 -83.69 -52.08 -9.53
C ASN A 1057 -83.22 -50.72 -9.00
N THR A 1058 -82.94 -50.62 -7.70
CA THR A 1058 -82.47 -49.37 -7.08
C THR A 1058 -80.95 -49.45 -6.92
N ILE A 1059 -80.21 -48.53 -7.54
CA ILE A 1059 -78.74 -48.47 -7.49
C ILE A 1059 -78.33 -47.06 -7.05
N ASN A 1060 -77.53 -46.95 -6.00
CA ASN A 1060 -77.07 -45.68 -5.41
C ASN A 1060 -78.18 -44.61 -5.31
N GLY A 1061 -79.35 -45.01 -4.80
CA GLY A 1061 -80.52 -44.14 -4.62
C GLY A 1061 -81.35 -43.82 -5.87
N VAL A 1062 -80.97 -44.32 -7.05
CA VAL A 1062 -81.70 -44.15 -8.32
C VAL A 1062 -82.51 -45.40 -8.65
N ASP A 1063 -83.83 -45.24 -8.89
CA ASP A 1063 -84.74 -46.33 -9.27
C ASP A 1063 -84.80 -46.50 -10.80
N TYR A 1064 -84.42 -47.67 -11.30
CA TYR A 1064 -84.56 -48.10 -12.70
C TYR A 1064 -85.71 -49.11 -12.81
N GLN A 1065 -86.72 -48.85 -13.65
CA GLN A 1065 -87.96 -49.65 -13.70
C GLN A 1065 -88.22 -50.29 -15.07
N THR A 1066 -88.61 -51.58 -15.05
CA THR A 1066 -89.12 -52.33 -16.22
C THR A 1066 -90.40 -53.11 -15.88
N GLU A 1067 -91.13 -53.58 -16.89
CA GLU A 1067 -92.41 -54.31 -16.75
C GLU A 1067 -92.52 -55.44 -17.78
N VAL A 1068 -93.05 -56.59 -17.35
CA VAL A 1068 -93.43 -57.71 -18.23
C VAL A 1068 -94.92 -58.01 -18.11
N VAL A 1069 -95.53 -58.42 -19.23
CA VAL A 1069 -96.98 -58.73 -19.32
C VAL A 1069 -97.17 -60.13 -19.91
N THR A 1070 -98.13 -60.89 -19.38
CA THR A 1070 -98.57 -62.20 -19.89
C THR A 1070 -100.10 -62.30 -19.90
N ASP A 1071 -100.68 -63.14 -20.75
CA ASP A 1071 -102.14 -63.40 -20.78
C ASP A 1071 -102.48 -64.74 -20.09
N THR A 1072 -103.68 -64.84 -19.52
CA THR A 1072 -104.31 -66.13 -19.22
C THR A 1072 -105.79 -66.07 -19.63
N PRO A 1073 -106.23 -66.85 -20.64
CA PRO A 1073 -107.56 -66.70 -21.22
C PRO A 1073 -108.67 -67.15 -20.26
N GLU A 1074 -109.83 -66.49 -20.37
CA GLU A 1074 -111.04 -66.90 -19.64
C GLU A 1074 -111.43 -68.35 -19.96
N PRO A 1075 -111.84 -69.16 -18.97
CA PRO A 1075 -112.24 -70.55 -19.21
C PRO A 1075 -113.54 -70.62 -20.03
N GLU A 1076 -113.46 -71.21 -21.24
CA GLU A 1076 -114.60 -71.32 -22.17
C GLU A 1076 -115.87 -71.88 -21.50
N VAL A 1077 -116.95 -71.10 -21.54
CA VAL A 1077 -118.29 -71.55 -21.13
C VAL A 1077 -118.84 -72.49 -22.21
N PRO A 1078 -119.14 -73.77 -21.90
CA PRO A 1078 -119.58 -74.73 -22.91
C PRO A 1078 -120.96 -74.38 -23.46
N GLU A 1079 -121.02 -73.94 -24.72
CA GLU A 1079 -122.28 -73.68 -25.42
C GLU A 1079 -123.16 -74.94 -25.53
N THR A 1080 -124.48 -74.73 -25.58
CA THR A 1080 -125.48 -75.81 -25.64
C THR A 1080 -126.18 -75.83 -27.01
N PRO A 1081 -125.92 -76.83 -27.89
CA PRO A 1081 -126.60 -76.93 -29.18
C PRO A 1081 -128.05 -77.44 -29.07
N ASP A 1082 -128.93 -76.88 -29.90
CA ASP A 1082 -130.38 -77.04 -29.81
C ASP A 1082 -130.97 -78.39 -30.30
N THR A 1083 -132.22 -78.66 -29.91
CA THR A 1083 -133.01 -79.85 -30.29
C THR A 1083 -134.06 -79.52 -31.39
N PRO A 1084 -134.35 -80.40 -32.39
CA PRO A 1084 -134.83 -79.93 -33.71
C PRO A 1084 -136.35 -79.98 -34.01
N GLU A 1085 -136.83 -78.96 -34.77
CA GLU A 1085 -137.98 -78.89 -35.74
C GLU A 1085 -139.43 -79.25 -35.25
N PRO A 1086 -140.56 -78.88 -35.94
CA PRO A 1086 -140.71 -78.38 -37.33
C PRO A 1086 -141.77 -77.25 -37.66
N GLU A 1087 -141.77 -76.82 -38.94
CA GLU A 1087 -142.86 -76.28 -39.82
C GLU A 1087 -143.59 -74.89 -39.64
N VAL A 1088 -143.18 -73.91 -40.49
CA VAL A 1088 -143.90 -73.07 -41.53
C VAL A 1088 -145.34 -72.48 -41.34
N PRO A 1089 -145.82 -71.45 -42.13
CA PRO A 1089 -145.29 -70.89 -43.40
C PRO A 1089 -145.22 -69.35 -43.62
N VAL A 1090 -144.21 -68.93 -44.40
CA VAL A 1090 -144.19 -67.87 -45.47
C VAL A 1090 -144.86 -66.50 -45.20
N VAL A 1091 -144.07 -65.43 -44.95
CA VAL A 1091 -144.48 -64.01 -45.22
C VAL A 1091 -143.31 -62.98 -45.21
N GLN A 1092 -143.64 -61.73 -45.59
CA GLN A 1092 -142.93 -60.42 -45.56
C GLN A 1092 -142.33 -59.98 -44.18
N SER A 1093 -141.52 -58.91 -43.97
CA SER A 1093 -140.65 -58.04 -44.81
C SER A 1093 -139.88 -56.97 -43.93
N SER A 1094 -139.09 -56.09 -44.58
CA SER A 1094 -138.85 -54.64 -44.26
C SER A 1094 -137.93 -54.15 -43.10
N VAL A 1095 -136.75 -53.65 -43.51
CA VAL A 1095 -135.87 -52.52 -43.09
C VAL A 1095 -136.28 -51.45 -42.02
N LEU A 1096 -135.31 -51.11 -41.12
CA LEU A 1096 -134.78 -49.78 -40.64
C LEU A 1096 -135.71 -48.64 -40.10
N PRO A 1097 -135.23 -47.57 -39.38
CA PRO A 1097 -134.00 -47.34 -38.56
C PRO A 1097 -134.15 -46.54 -37.20
N LEU A 1098 -133.04 -46.40 -36.46
CA LEU A 1098 -132.53 -45.33 -35.53
C LEU A 1098 -133.40 -44.42 -34.61
N THR A 1099 -132.95 -44.35 -33.33
CA THR A 1099 -132.58 -43.18 -32.45
C THR A 1099 -131.76 -43.76 -31.25
N GLY A 1100 -130.95 -43.07 -30.44
CA GLY A 1100 -130.57 -41.65 -30.26
C GLY A 1100 -130.87 -41.14 -28.82
N ASP A 1101 -130.03 -40.40 -28.05
CA ASP A 1101 -128.67 -39.82 -28.21
C ASP A 1101 -128.02 -39.58 -26.79
N GLU A 1102 -127.06 -38.63 -26.60
CA GLU A 1102 -126.35 -38.21 -25.32
C GLU A 1102 -125.22 -39.16 -24.78
N THR A 1103 -123.99 -38.78 -24.36
CA THR A 1103 -123.18 -37.51 -24.32
C THR A 1103 -121.67 -37.78 -24.58
N THR A 1104 -120.95 -36.82 -25.17
CA THR A 1104 -119.48 -36.74 -25.42
C THR A 1104 -118.71 -35.97 -24.31
N PRO A 1105 -117.36 -35.77 -24.33
CA PRO A 1105 -116.31 -36.04 -25.35
C PRO A 1105 -115.16 -36.91 -24.75
N LEU A 1106 -113.83 -36.84 -24.99
CA LEU A 1106 -112.85 -35.96 -25.70
C LEU A 1106 -111.50 -36.72 -25.75
N ASN A 1107 -110.53 -36.64 -26.68
CA ASN A 1107 -110.44 -36.41 -28.14
C ASN A 1107 -109.09 -36.98 -28.64
N ILE A 1108 -108.98 -37.44 -29.90
CA ILE A 1108 -107.70 -37.47 -30.67
C ILE A 1108 -107.96 -36.91 -32.07
N MET A 1109 -107.05 -36.06 -32.56
CA MET A 1109 -106.96 -35.46 -33.90
C MET A 1109 -105.46 -35.24 -34.22
N ALA A 1110 -105.00 -35.06 -35.46
CA ALA A 1110 -105.70 -34.59 -36.66
C ALA A 1110 -105.29 -35.31 -37.95
N SER A 1111 -105.93 -34.92 -39.06
CA SER A 1111 -105.76 -35.51 -40.39
C SER A 1111 -105.19 -34.55 -41.44
N LEU A 1112 -104.60 -35.15 -42.48
CA LEU A 1112 -104.26 -34.64 -43.82
C LEU A 1112 -104.98 -33.35 -44.28
N ILE A 1113 -104.22 -32.43 -44.88
CA ILE A 1113 -104.34 -31.98 -46.31
C ILE A 1113 -103.31 -30.87 -46.60
N GLY A 1114 -102.70 -30.90 -47.81
CA GLY A 1114 -101.78 -29.84 -48.28
C GLY A 1114 -102.41 -28.90 -49.31
N VAL A 1115 -101.91 -27.66 -49.39
CA VAL A 1115 -102.29 -26.63 -50.38
C VAL A 1115 -101.04 -25.92 -50.93
N LEU A 1116 -101.15 -25.38 -52.14
CA LEU A 1116 -100.05 -24.85 -52.97
C LEU A 1116 -100.04 -23.31 -53.05
N MET A 1117 -98.87 -22.76 -53.39
CA MET A 1117 -98.54 -21.40 -53.88
C MET A 1117 -98.10 -20.37 -52.82
N PHE A 1118 -97.05 -19.55 -52.97
CA PHE A 1118 -96.36 -18.78 -54.06
C PHE A 1118 -96.71 -17.27 -54.04
N VAL A 1119 -95.70 -16.43 -54.34
CA VAL A 1119 -95.74 -14.94 -54.42
C VAL A 1119 -95.86 -14.27 -53.03
N PHE A 1120 -94.87 -13.51 -52.52
CA PHE A 1120 -94.26 -12.32 -53.12
C PHE A 1120 -92.76 -12.13 -52.81
N GLY A 1121 -92.03 -11.58 -53.78
CA GLY A 1121 -90.66 -11.06 -53.62
C GLY A 1121 -90.23 -10.31 -54.88
N ILE A 1122 -90.29 -8.98 -54.89
CA ILE A 1122 -90.10 -8.12 -56.07
C ILE A 1122 -89.28 -6.87 -55.70
N LEU A 1123 -88.36 -6.47 -56.59
CA LEU A 1123 -87.33 -5.40 -56.49
C LEU A 1123 -86.08 -5.79 -55.66
N GLY A 1124 -84.85 -5.88 -56.21
CA GLY A 1124 -84.42 -6.02 -57.62
C GLY A 1124 -83.11 -5.31 -57.98
N VAL A 1125 -82.54 -5.62 -59.16
CA VAL A 1125 -81.46 -4.87 -59.89
C VAL A 1125 -80.03 -5.02 -59.29
N ARG A 1126 -78.94 -5.39 -60.01
CA ARG A 1126 -78.73 -5.79 -61.43
C ARG A 1126 -77.38 -6.52 -61.66
N LYS A 1127 -77.37 -7.50 -62.58
CA LYS A 1127 -76.30 -7.86 -63.56
C LYS A 1127 -74.85 -8.19 -63.15
N ARG A 1128 -74.42 -9.40 -63.57
CA ARG A 1128 -73.17 -9.77 -64.30
C ARG A 1128 -72.32 -8.57 -64.82
N LYS A 1129 -70.98 -8.64 -64.93
CA LYS A 1129 -70.19 -9.63 -65.69
C LYS A 1129 -68.69 -9.27 -65.59
N GLU A 1130 -67.79 -10.25 -65.66
CA GLU A 1130 -66.31 -10.11 -65.72
C GLU A 1130 -65.67 -9.50 -64.44
N ASP A 1131 -64.55 -10.01 -63.92
CA ASP A 1131 -63.70 -11.17 -64.29
C ASP A 1131 -63.65 -12.23 -63.18
#